data_AF-A0A7R9FPK6-F1
#
_entry.id   AF-A0A7R9FPK6-F1
#
_cell.length_a   1.000
_cell.length_b   1.000
_cell.length_c   1.000
_cell.angle_alpha   90.00
_cell.angle_beta   90.00
_cell.angle_gamma   90.00
#
_symmetry.space_group_name_H-M   'P 1'
#
loop_
_entity.id
_entity.type
_entity.pdbx_description
1 polymer ?
#
loop_
_entity_poly.entity_id
_entity_poly.type
_entity_poly.pdbx_seq_one_letter_code
_entity_poly.pdbx_strand_id
1 'polypeptide(L)'
;MKTCSRKPGFSRPIASRMVSKVIPVTLGLWLLSGGISLPSVSGWEREAILDPLGKVHLAWTPHLETKVIEFEYTVQTLGWVGLGFSPTGGMRDSDVITAWIKNGQVFFDDRHVPVDHELPRVDDVSNYNLISAVETDTATIIRFTREFDTCDLEQDYFITRDTVKVIYAFGETDPEGEDPFYHGSDNRGTKSLYLLDPPLGEIPDDPSIKEWIVSSEMVIPEVDTTYWCTIQKTPEVDVTHHIIGYKPYVKPGNEKYVHHLLLFSCSVPDELVDMFNSWSEHSGVLCFGPDHPPEWYLCRSTLLAWAVGGEGETYPENVGYVMPEGGMFFMMEMHYDNPEMESGIQDNSGLTVYYTDVLRPMQMATLEVGASVGPTQIIPARQSLFVHSGHCSPRCTEVVFPPEGIHVFSGLLHSHLIECEYDSSERDSVTLQGFGTTEEMCLAFFQYYPAQDVSTCSSYPDFEEFFTLFDITDIWLDQENGYEYMVSENQTLVDYLNEFDWSGIDLEDLQYLLRYNPHYVQCLNNMAEFILAVRFTVGFCLVIGGISLPHVSGWEREAILDPLGKVQLAWTPHLETKVIEFEYTVQTLGWVGLGFSPTGGMLNSDVITAWVKDGQVFFSDRHVPVDHELPRVDDVPNYNLISAVGTDTATIIRFTREFDTCDLEQDFYITGDTIKVIYAYGEADPDGEDPYYHGIDNRGTKSLYLLDPPLGEIPDDPLIKEWTVSNEMVIPEADTTYWCSIQKTPIVEITHHIIGSKPYVKPGNEKYVHHLILYACSVPDELVGMFDSWAEQDGVLCYGSDHPQEWHLCRSILIGWAVGGEGETYPENVGYVLPEGGMFFMLEMHYDNPEAVSGIQDDSGLTVYYTDVLRPLEMTTLQVGAAIHAAEIIPSGQKQFFHAGHCSSLCTSTVFPPEGIHVFSGLLHSHLIGRKMRVRVFRNGEELPWLLNDDNYDFNYQQVRVFREHITLYPGDQLIIECDYDSSGRDSVTVSGFGTTEEMCMAFLQYYPALNVAACNSYPNFEAVFSLFGITDVWVDQDEGYEYMVSENQTLVDYLNEFDWSGIDMEGFQDLMRYDPHYARCISNRGELILAWNPGCLPDENVRLANETFQSVR
;
A
#
# COMPACT_ATOMS: atom_id res chain seq x y z
N MET A 1 31.21 6.88 -37.78
CA MET A 1 32.03 6.43 -38.94
C MET A 1 33.10 7.46 -39.33
N LYS A 2 34.37 7.04 -39.48
CA LYS A 2 35.21 7.37 -40.65
C LYS A 2 36.04 6.15 -41.07
N THR A 3 35.60 5.56 -42.19
CA THR A 3 36.34 4.83 -43.25
C THR A 3 37.22 3.62 -42.91
N CYS A 4 36.82 2.43 -43.39
CA CYS A 4 37.39 1.83 -44.61
C CYS A 4 36.54 0.68 -45.20
N SER A 5 36.68 0.48 -46.50
CA SER A 5 35.82 -0.21 -47.47
C SER A 5 35.85 -1.75 -47.49
N ARG A 6 34.77 -2.42 -47.93
CA ARG A 6 34.60 -3.00 -49.31
C ARG A 6 33.23 -3.72 -49.53
N LYS A 7 32.66 -3.44 -50.72
CA LYS A 7 31.42 -3.88 -51.42
C LYS A 7 31.49 -5.32 -51.99
N PRO A 8 30.51 -5.89 -52.78
CA PRO A 8 29.22 -5.38 -53.34
C PRO A 8 28.00 -6.32 -53.08
N GLY A 9 26.71 -6.04 -53.34
CA GLY A 9 26.01 -5.08 -54.19
C GLY A 9 25.16 -5.81 -55.26
N PHE A 10 23.85 -5.51 -55.34
CA PHE A 10 22.88 -5.52 -56.49
C PHE A 10 21.47 -5.81 -55.93
N SER A 11 20.49 -4.91 -55.73
CA SER A 11 19.88 -3.80 -56.50
C SER A 11 19.08 -4.24 -57.74
N ARG A 12 17.75 -4.02 -57.76
CA ARG A 12 17.09 -2.87 -58.45
C ARG A 12 15.54 -2.92 -58.45
N PRO A 13 14.87 -1.78 -58.76
CA PRO A 13 13.54 -1.38 -58.25
C PRO A 13 12.46 -1.37 -59.35
N ILE A 14 11.25 -0.82 -59.08
CA ILE A 14 10.54 0.22 -59.89
C ILE A 14 9.12 0.49 -59.34
N ALA A 15 8.67 1.73 -59.56
CA ALA A 15 7.45 2.38 -59.10
C ALA A 15 6.16 2.13 -59.92
N SER A 16 5.04 2.49 -59.27
CA SER A 16 3.81 3.13 -59.79
C SER A 16 2.76 2.39 -60.65
N ARG A 17 1.51 2.56 -60.17
CA ARG A 17 0.24 2.84 -60.88
C ARG A 17 -0.60 1.73 -61.58
N MET A 18 -1.84 1.67 -61.08
CA MET A 18 -3.15 1.65 -61.77
C MET A 18 -3.75 0.36 -62.37
N VAL A 19 -4.81 -0.09 -61.68
CA VAL A 19 -6.21 -0.34 -62.14
C VAL A 19 -6.45 -1.24 -63.37
N SER A 20 -7.09 -2.41 -63.17
CA SER A 20 -8.50 -2.68 -63.58
C SER A 20 -8.89 -4.19 -63.55
N LYS A 21 -9.95 -4.47 -62.78
CA LYS A 21 -11.06 -5.44 -62.88
C LYS A 21 -10.97 -6.65 -63.86
N VAL A 22 -11.43 -7.83 -63.39
CA VAL A 22 -12.69 -8.55 -63.78
C VAL A 22 -12.64 -10.06 -63.37
N ILE A 23 -13.45 -10.46 -62.37
CA ILE A 23 -14.47 -11.58 -62.26
C ILE A 23 -14.30 -12.82 -63.20
N PRO A 24 -14.56 -14.12 -62.83
CA PRO A 24 -15.57 -14.66 -61.87
C PRO A 24 -15.14 -15.82 -60.95
N VAL A 25 -15.94 -16.04 -59.90
CA VAL A 25 -15.99 -17.25 -59.06
C VAL A 25 -17.33 -17.97 -59.30
N THR A 26 -17.30 -19.28 -59.52
CA THR A 26 -18.47 -20.16 -59.35
C THR A 26 -18.08 -21.48 -58.68
N LEU A 27 -18.69 -21.66 -57.50
CA LEU A 27 -19.19 -22.87 -56.82
C LEU A 27 -18.33 -24.13 -56.63
N GLY A 28 -18.15 -24.47 -55.35
CA GLY A 28 -18.09 -25.84 -54.84
C GLY A 28 -18.38 -25.85 -53.34
N LEU A 29 -19.58 -26.31 -52.95
CA LEU A 29 -20.04 -26.47 -51.56
C LEU A 29 -19.16 -27.44 -50.76
N TRP A 30 -18.87 -27.10 -49.50
CA TRP A 30 -18.92 -28.04 -48.38
C TRP A 30 -19.58 -27.34 -47.19
N LEU A 31 -20.64 -27.97 -46.68
CA LEU A 31 -21.35 -27.61 -45.46
C LEU A 31 -20.50 -28.01 -44.26
N LEU A 32 -20.14 -27.06 -43.41
CA LEU A 32 -19.88 -27.27 -41.99
C LEU A 32 -20.40 -26.04 -41.24
N SER A 33 -21.25 -26.31 -40.25
CA SER A 33 -21.70 -25.38 -39.22
C SER A 33 -20.50 -24.88 -38.44
N GLY A 34 -20.08 -23.65 -38.69
CA GLY A 34 -19.11 -22.92 -37.89
C GLY A 34 -19.73 -21.59 -37.51
N GLY A 35 -19.88 -21.34 -36.21
CA GLY A 35 -20.08 -20.00 -35.69
C GLY A 35 -18.96 -19.12 -36.23
N ILE A 36 -19.34 -17.96 -36.74
CA ILE A 36 -18.37 -16.97 -37.21
C ILE A 36 -17.76 -16.37 -35.94
N SER A 37 -16.54 -16.77 -35.60
CA SER A 37 -15.70 -15.93 -34.76
C SER A 37 -15.38 -14.67 -35.57
N LEU A 38 -15.72 -13.51 -35.00
CA LEU A 38 -15.26 -12.24 -35.53
C LEU A 38 -13.72 -12.23 -35.43
N PRO A 39 -12.99 -11.80 -36.47
CA PRO A 39 -11.53 -11.74 -36.39
C PRO A 39 -11.13 -10.64 -35.41
N SER A 40 -10.34 -11.00 -34.39
CA SER A 40 -9.70 -10.09 -33.44
C SER A 40 -8.75 -9.15 -34.17
N VAL A 41 -9.19 -7.92 -34.36
CA VAL A 41 -8.33 -6.78 -34.68
C VAL A 41 -8.90 -5.57 -33.95
N SER A 42 -8.67 -5.48 -32.64
CA SER A 42 -8.97 -4.27 -31.88
C SER A 42 -7.91 -4.05 -30.82
N GLY A 43 -7.29 -2.87 -30.83
CA GLY A 43 -6.24 -2.45 -29.90
C GLY A 43 -6.76 -2.08 -28.51
N TRP A 44 -7.74 -2.85 -27.99
CA TRP A 44 -8.16 -2.79 -26.59
C TRP A 44 -7.25 -3.67 -25.76
N GLU A 45 -6.99 -3.28 -24.51
CA GLU A 45 -6.17 -4.09 -23.61
C GLU A 45 -6.93 -5.33 -23.12
N ARG A 46 -8.27 -5.24 -23.04
CA ARG A 46 -9.14 -6.24 -22.41
C ARG A 46 -10.43 -6.41 -23.17
N GLU A 47 -10.96 -7.63 -23.15
CA GLU A 47 -12.26 -7.96 -23.73
C GLU A 47 -12.93 -9.12 -23.00
N ALA A 48 -14.26 -9.11 -22.94
CA ALA A 48 -15.07 -10.15 -22.35
C ALA A 48 -16.40 -10.31 -23.09
N ILE A 49 -16.79 -11.56 -23.34
CA ILE A 49 -18.15 -11.92 -23.71
C ILE A 49 -18.98 -12.04 -22.43
N LEU A 50 -20.07 -11.27 -22.32
CA LEU A 50 -20.89 -11.23 -21.11
C LEU A 50 -22.02 -12.27 -21.11
N ASP A 51 -22.48 -12.72 -22.28
CA ASP A 51 -23.57 -13.69 -22.41
C ASP A 51 -23.12 -15.04 -23.02
N PRO A 52 -23.76 -16.17 -22.64
CA PRO A 52 -23.39 -17.49 -23.18
C PRO A 52 -23.58 -17.64 -24.69
N LEU A 53 -24.36 -16.78 -25.35
CA LEU A 53 -24.63 -16.84 -26.79
C LEU A 53 -23.67 -15.98 -27.63
N GLY A 54 -22.78 -15.20 -26.99
CA GLY A 54 -21.81 -14.34 -27.68
C GLY A 54 -22.44 -13.11 -28.34
N LYS A 55 -23.59 -12.65 -27.86
CA LYS A 55 -24.28 -11.44 -28.36
C LYS A 55 -23.80 -10.15 -27.71
N VAL A 56 -23.25 -10.21 -26.50
CA VAL A 56 -22.92 -9.10 -25.62
C VAL A 56 -21.42 -9.11 -25.37
N HIS A 57 -20.74 -8.08 -25.87
CA HIS A 57 -19.30 -7.96 -25.83
C HIS A 57 -18.90 -6.64 -25.18
N LEU A 58 -17.98 -6.71 -24.22
CA LEU A 58 -17.41 -5.55 -23.55
C LEU A 58 -15.90 -5.57 -23.78
N ALA A 59 -15.34 -4.49 -24.30
CA ALA A 59 -13.90 -4.26 -24.37
C ALA A 59 -13.55 -2.99 -23.59
N TRP A 60 -12.40 -2.97 -22.93
CA TRP A 60 -12.00 -1.81 -22.13
C TRP A 60 -10.50 -1.66 -21.98
N THR A 61 -10.07 -0.45 -21.64
CA THR A 61 -8.68 -0.09 -21.32
C THR A 61 -8.68 0.83 -20.08
N PRO A 62 -8.11 0.38 -18.94
CA PRO A 62 -7.96 1.22 -17.76
C PRO A 62 -6.70 2.10 -17.87
N HIS A 63 -6.87 3.42 -17.78
CA HIS A 63 -5.79 4.39 -17.70
C HIS A 63 -5.46 4.67 -16.23
N LEU A 64 -4.57 3.86 -15.65
CA LEU A 64 -4.25 3.92 -14.21
C LEU A 64 -3.69 5.26 -13.74
N GLU A 65 -2.93 5.97 -14.60
CA GLU A 65 -2.36 7.29 -14.27
C GLU A 65 -3.42 8.38 -14.13
N THR A 66 -4.44 8.34 -14.99
CA THR A 66 -5.54 9.31 -15.00
C THR A 66 -6.76 8.84 -14.22
N LYS A 67 -6.76 7.59 -13.72
CA LYS A 67 -7.90 6.94 -13.03
C LYS A 67 -9.20 6.93 -13.84
N VAL A 68 -9.10 6.68 -15.15
CA VAL A 68 -10.24 6.62 -16.08
C VAL A 68 -10.24 5.28 -16.83
N ILE A 69 -11.41 4.69 -17.06
CA ILE A 69 -11.57 3.51 -17.92
C ILE A 69 -12.29 3.93 -19.21
N GLU A 70 -11.71 3.57 -20.35
CA GLU A 70 -12.38 3.67 -21.65
C GLU A 70 -13.05 2.32 -21.97
N PHE A 71 -14.33 2.36 -22.35
CA PHE A 71 -15.15 1.19 -22.66
C PHE A 71 -15.68 1.21 -24.10
N GLU A 72 -15.81 0.02 -24.69
CA GLU A 72 -16.62 -0.28 -25.86
C GLU A 72 -17.59 -1.42 -25.55
N TYR A 73 -18.88 -1.09 -25.55
CA TYR A 73 -19.97 -2.02 -25.32
C TYR A 73 -20.71 -2.32 -26.62
N THR A 74 -20.66 -3.57 -27.06
CA THR A 74 -21.24 -4.04 -28.33
C THR A 74 -22.29 -5.10 -28.06
N VAL A 75 -23.51 -4.88 -28.55
CA VAL A 75 -24.63 -5.83 -28.41
C VAL A 75 -25.23 -6.14 -29.77
N GLN A 76 -25.41 -7.42 -30.08
CA GLN A 76 -26.09 -7.90 -31.30
C GLN A 76 -27.61 -7.67 -31.23
N THR A 77 -28.01 -6.41 -31.29
CA THR A 77 -29.39 -5.94 -31.35
C THR A 77 -29.51 -4.69 -32.23
N LEU A 78 -30.74 -4.32 -32.62
CA LEU A 78 -31.12 -3.05 -33.27
C LEU A 78 -32.05 -2.24 -32.34
N GLY A 79 -31.82 -2.38 -31.05
CA GLY A 79 -32.63 -1.78 -30.00
C GLY A 79 -31.76 -1.20 -28.90
N TRP A 80 -32.39 -0.91 -27.77
CA TRP A 80 -31.70 -0.34 -26.62
C TRP A 80 -30.80 -1.35 -25.92
N VAL A 81 -29.72 -0.83 -25.34
CA VAL A 81 -28.72 -1.57 -24.56
C VAL A 81 -28.56 -0.93 -23.19
N GLY A 82 -28.26 -1.74 -22.19
CA GLY A 82 -27.89 -1.31 -20.85
C GLY A 82 -26.69 -2.09 -20.34
N LEU A 83 -25.82 -1.41 -19.60
CA LEU A 83 -24.62 -1.95 -18.96
C LEU A 83 -24.48 -1.27 -17.60
N GLY A 84 -24.13 -2.01 -16.56
CA GLY A 84 -23.92 -1.41 -15.25
C GLY A 84 -22.96 -2.19 -14.36
N PHE A 85 -22.61 -1.56 -13.24
CA PHE A 85 -21.73 -2.06 -12.21
C PHE A 85 -22.54 -2.23 -10.92
N SER A 86 -22.49 -3.41 -10.33
CA SER A 86 -23.37 -3.79 -9.22
C SER A 86 -22.58 -4.38 -8.05
N PRO A 87 -22.92 -4.02 -6.80
CA PRO A 87 -22.33 -4.65 -5.62
C PRO A 87 -22.70 -6.14 -5.52
N THR A 88 -23.94 -6.49 -5.86
CA THR A 88 -24.48 -7.84 -5.65
C THR A 88 -24.58 -8.65 -6.94
N GLY A 89 -24.50 -8.00 -8.10
CA GLY A 89 -24.81 -8.58 -9.42
C GLY A 89 -26.31 -8.51 -9.73
N GLY A 90 -27.11 -8.01 -8.78
CA GLY A 90 -28.51 -7.64 -8.95
C GLY A 90 -28.68 -6.19 -9.43
N MET A 91 -29.94 -5.76 -9.52
CA MET A 91 -30.26 -4.40 -9.97
C MET A 91 -30.16 -3.40 -8.82
N ARG A 92 -30.47 -3.77 -7.58
CA ARG A 92 -30.36 -2.85 -6.45
C ARG A 92 -28.93 -2.32 -6.25
N ASP A 93 -28.87 -1.02 -5.97
CA ASP A 93 -27.68 -0.21 -5.73
C ASP A 93 -26.67 -0.29 -6.89
N SER A 94 -27.18 -0.50 -8.12
CA SER A 94 -26.35 -0.55 -9.33
C SER A 94 -26.32 0.78 -10.07
N ASP A 95 -25.14 1.06 -10.58
CA ASP A 95 -24.77 2.17 -11.46
C ASP A 95 -24.84 1.67 -12.92
N VAL A 96 -25.65 2.31 -13.77
CA VAL A 96 -26.09 1.76 -15.05
C VAL A 96 -26.20 2.83 -16.14
N ILE A 97 -25.58 2.59 -17.28
CA ILE A 97 -25.91 3.31 -18.50
C ILE A 97 -27.04 2.65 -19.29
N THR A 98 -27.84 3.46 -19.96
CA THR A 98 -28.80 2.99 -20.98
C THR A 98 -28.64 3.78 -22.27
N ALA A 99 -28.66 3.11 -23.42
CA ALA A 99 -28.40 3.78 -24.69
C ALA A 99 -29.12 3.13 -25.89
N TRP A 100 -29.49 3.94 -26.89
CA TRP A 100 -30.04 3.49 -28.17
C TRP A 100 -29.92 4.56 -29.27
N ILE A 101 -30.16 4.19 -30.53
CA ILE A 101 -29.99 5.10 -31.68
C ILE A 101 -31.25 5.08 -32.55
N LYS A 102 -32.09 6.11 -32.41
CA LYS A 102 -33.35 6.20 -33.15
C LYS A 102 -33.31 7.32 -34.19
N ASN A 103 -33.56 6.99 -35.45
CA ASN A 103 -33.57 7.96 -36.57
C ASN A 103 -32.27 8.80 -36.70
N GLY A 104 -31.13 8.24 -36.30
CA GLY A 104 -29.84 8.93 -36.29
C GLY A 104 -29.61 9.87 -35.10
N GLN A 105 -30.51 9.88 -34.10
CA GLN A 105 -30.32 10.53 -32.81
C GLN A 105 -29.84 9.50 -31.79
N VAL A 106 -28.80 9.85 -31.03
CA VAL A 106 -28.28 9.04 -29.92
C VAL A 106 -29.03 9.42 -28.64
N PHE A 107 -29.42 8.40 -27.90
CA PHE A 107 -29.92 8.48 -26.53
C PHE A 107 -28.91 7.73 -25.67
N PHE A 108 -28.41 8.38 -24.63
CA PHE A 108 -27.41 7.85 -23.71
C PHE A 108 -27.67 8.52 -22.36
N ASP A 109 -28.16 7.74 -21.41
CA ASP A 109 -28.50 8.22 -20.08
C ASP A 109 -27.67 7.45 -19.06
N ASP A 110 -27.11 8.22 -18.14
CA ASP A 110 -26.57 7.77 -16.86
C ASP A 110 -27.71 7.51 -15.89
N ARG A 111 -27.70 6.38 -15.19
CA ARG A 111 -28.82 5.92 -14.36
C ARG A 111 -28.35 5.12 -13.16
N HIS A 112 -29.05 5.24 -12.04
CA HIS A 112 -28.86 4.39 -10.86
C HIS A 112 -30.15 3.67 -10.46
N VAL A 113 -30.02 2.66 -9.60
CA VAL A 113 -31.12 1.78 -9.20
C VAL A 113 -31.17 1.59 -7.68
N PRO A 114 -31.82 2.48 -6.92
CA PRO A 114 -31.79 2.44 -5.46
C PRO A 114 -32.68 1.32 -4.87
N VAL A 115 -33.60 0.77 -5.66
CA VAL A 115 -34.52 -0.28 -5.22
C VAL A 115 -34.70 -1.30 -6.33
N ASP A 116 -34.63 -2.58 -5.97
CA ASP A 116 -34.86 -3.69 -6.88
C ASP A 116 -36.25 -3.65 -7.54
N HIS A 117 -36.31 -4.15 -8.79
CA HIS A 117 -37.54 -4.33 -9.56
C HIS A 117 -38.27 -3.02 -9.94
N GLU A 118 -37.59 -1.87 -9.82
CA GLU A 118 -38.01 -0.59 -10.39
C GLU A 118 -37.26 -0.29 -11.71
N LEU A 119 -37.77 0.69 -12.47
CA LEU A 119 -37.06 1.20 -13.64
C LEU A 119 -35.83 2.00 -13.16
N PRO A 120 -34.64 1.84 -13.78
CA PRO A 120 -33.47 2.67 -13.47
C PRO A 120 -33.79 4.15 -13.61
N ARG A 121 -33.46 4.92 -12.57
CA ARG A 121 -33.71 6.36 -12.49
C ARG A 121 -32.56 7.07 -13.17
N VAL A 122 -32.86 8.15 -13.89
CA VAL A 122 -31.80 9.00 -14.43
C VAL A 122 -31.02 9.59 -13.27
N ASP A 123 -29.70 9.51 -13.40
CA ASP A 123 -28.77 10.00 -12.40
C ASP A 123 -28.82 11.53 -12.29
N ASP A 124 -28.65 12.04 -11.08
CA ASP A 124 -28.60 13.48 -10.82
C ASP A 124 -27.27 14.09 -11.29
N VAL A 125 -26.19 13.31 -11.24
CA VAL A 125 -24.87 13.65 -11.77
C VAL A 125 -24.55 12.71 -12.92
N SER A 126 -23.98 13.23 -14.01
CA SER A 126 -23.58 12.36 -15.13
C SER A 126 -22.08 12.17 -15.15
N ASN A 127 -21.63 10.98 -14.79
CA ASN A 127 -20.23 10.61 -14.57
C ASN A 127 -19.68 9.78 -15.75
N TYR A 128 -20.56 9.46 -16.70
CA TYR A 128 -20.23 8.77 -17.96
C TYR A 128 -20.08 9.74 -19.13
N ASN A 129 -18.93 9.69 -19.77
CA ASN A 129 -18.63 10.53 -20.92
C ASN A 129 -18.75 9.73 -22.23
N LEU A 130 -19.84 9.95 -22.97
CA LEU A 130 -20.04 9.31 -24.28
C LEU A 130 -18.99 9.77 -25.31
N ILE A 131 -18.25 8.82 -25.88
CA ILE A 131 -17.31 9.04 -26.99
C ILE A 131 -18.01 8.87 -28.33
N SER A 132 -18.72 7.76 -28.52
CA SER A 132 -19.43 7.47 -29.78
C SER A 132 -20.53 6.43 -29.59
N ALA A 133 -21.59 6.55 -30.38
CA ALA A 133 -22.64 5.53 -30.47
C ALA A 133 -22.92 5.23 -31.95
N VAL A 134 -22.89 3.95 -32.34
CA VAL A 134 -23.10 3.49 -33.71
C VAL A 134 -24.03 2.29 -33.73
N GLU A 135 -25.08 2.34 -34.55
CA GLU A 135 -25.92 1.19 -34.87
C GLU A 135 -25.57 0.71 -36.28
N THR A 136 -25.22 -0.56 -36.40
CA THR A 136 -24.91 -1.25 -37.65
C THR A 136 -26.14 -2.03 -38.14
N ASP A 137 -26.02 -2.77 -39.25
CA ASP A 137 -27.11 -3.64 -39.73
C ASP A 137 -27.44 -4.78 -38.73
N THR A 138 -26.60 -5.05 -37.72
CA THR A 138 -26.73 -6.20 -36.82
C THR A 138 -26.46 -5.92 -35.34
N ALA A 139 -25.99 -4.73 -34.97
CA ALA A 139 -25.51 -4.47 -33.61
C ALA A 139 -25.53 -2.98 -33.24
N THR A 140 -25.76 -2.70 -31.95
CA THR A 140 -25.60 -1.41 -31.28
C THR A 140 -24.26 -1.39 -30.56
N ILE A 141 -23.45 -0.35 -30.81
CA ILE A 141 -22.09 -0.18 -30.29
C ILE A 141 -22.00 1.17 -29.60
N ILE A 142 -21.65 1.18 -28.31
CA ILE A 142 -21.51 2.38 -27.48
C ILE A 142 -20.07 2.44 -26.95
N ARG A 143 -19.41 3.60 -27.08
CA ARG A 143 -18.10 3.88 -26.50
C ARG A 143 -18.19 5.05 -25.54
N PHE A 144 -17.61 4.93 -24.36
CA PHE A 144 -17.66 5.95 -23.32
C PHE A 144 -16.46 5.83 -22.38
N THR A 145 -16.20 6.87 -21.58
CA THR A 145 -15.28 6.79 -20.44
C THR A 145 -16.02 6.96 -19.12
N ARG A 146 -15.45 6.39 -18.06
CA ARG A 146 -15.89 6.54 -16.67
C ARG A 146 -14.68 6.61 -15.76
N GLU A 147 -14.72 7.48 -14.76
CA GLU A 147 -13.65 7.54 -13.74
C GLU A 147 -13.75 6.33 -12.79
N PHE A 148 -12.66 5.99 -12.09
CA PHE A 148 -12.67 4.89 -11.12
C PHE A 148 -13.56 5.26 -9.93
N ASP A 149 -13.31 6.46 -9.43
CA ASP A 149 -14.09 7.19 -8.44
C ASP A 149 -14.83 8.31 -9.15
N THR A 150 -16.13 8.38 -8.98
CA THR A 150 -16.97 9.41 -9.58
C THR A 150 -17.35 10.50 -8.58
N CYS A 151 -16.99 10.32 -7.31
CA CYS A 151 -17.39 11.15 -6.18
C CYS A 151 -18.92 11.24 -5.97
N ASP A 152 -19.70 10.31 -6.56
CA ASP A 152 -21.14 10.16 -6.34
C ASP A 152 -21.45 8.76 -5.78
N LEU A 153 -20.92 8.43 -4.59
CA LEU A 153 -21.07 7.08 -4.04
C LEU A 153 -22.50 6.70 -3.61
N GLU A 154 -23.43 7.66 -3.63
CA GLU A 154 -24.85 7.36 -3.37
C GLU A 154 -25.54 6.74 -4.59
N GLN A 155 -25.11 7.11 -5.80
CA GLN A 155 -25.73 6.67 -7.06
C GLN A 155 -24.79 5.79 -7.91
N ASP A 156 -23.47 6.00 -7.78
CA ASP A 156 -22.43 5.34 -8.56
C ASP A 156 -21.65 4.25 -7.81
N TYR A 157 -21.10 3.32 -8.60
CA TYR A 157 -20.29 2.21 -8.09
C TYR A 157 -18.80 2.57 -8.04
N PHE A 158 -18.16 2.56 -6.87
CA PHE A 158 -16.71 2.78 -6.81
C PHE A 158 -15.92 1.62 -7.42
N ILE A 159 -15.20 1.85 -8.53
CA ILE A 159 -14.42 0.80 -9.20
C ILE A 159 -13.03 0.71 -8.57
N THR A 160 -12.81 -0.36 -7.82
CA THR A 160 -11.50 -0.72 -7.25
C THR A 160 -10.82 -1.82 -8.08
N ARG A 161 -9.72 -2.38 -7.55
CA ARG A 161 -9.11 -3.59 -8.12
C ARG A 161 -9.88 -4.87 -7.78
N ASP A 162 -10.93 -4.76 -6.96
CA ASP A 162 -11.73 -5.92 -6.55
C ASP A 162 -12.60 -6.43 -7.69
N THR A 163 -13.29 -7.53 -7.43
CA THR A 163 -14.22 -8.13 -8.40
C THR A 163 -15.42 -7.21 -8.61
N VAL A 164 -15.61 -6.74 -9.84
CA VAL A 164 -16.79 -5.93 -10.22
C VAL A 164 -17.83 -6.82 -10.87
N LYS A 165 -19.07 -6.80 -10.38
CA LYS A 165 -20.16 -7.55 -11.00
C LYS A 165 -20.82 -6.69 -12.07
N VAL A 166 -20.46 -6.96 -13.33
CA VAL A 166 -20.97 -6.23 -14.49
C VAL A 166 -22.31 -6.83 -14.92
N ILE A 167 -23.36 -6.02 -14.86
CA ILE A 167 -24.70 -6.39 -15.30
C ILE A 167 -24.96 -5.85 -16.71
N TYR A 168 -25.73 -6.61 -17.50
CA TYR A 168 -26.09 -6.19 -18.86
C TYR A 168 -27.55 -6.51 -19.16
N ALA A 169 -28.15 -5.71 -20.04
CA ALA A 169 -29.48 -5.94 -20.57
C ALA A 169 -29.62 -5.36 -21.98
N PHE A 170 -30.56 -5.87 -22.78
CA PHE A 170 -30.89 -5.27 -24.07
C PHE A 170 -32.31 -5.57 -24.55
N GLY A 171 -32.89 -4.66 -25.33
CA GLY A 171 -34.13 -4.84 -26.05
C GLY A 171 -33.89 -5.10 -27.54
N GLU A 172 -34.80 -5.84 -28.19
CA GLU A 172 -34.74 -6.13 -29.64
C GLU A 172 -35.13 -4.93 -30.52
N THR A 173 -35.72 -3.88 -29.93
CA THR A 173 -36.17 -2.67 -30.62
C THR A 173 -35.93 -1.44 -29.75
N ASP A 174 -35.82 -0.27 -30.38
CA ASP A 174 -35.71 1.00 -29.66
C ASP A 174 -37.01 1.39 -28.92
N PRO A 175 -36.91 2.08 -27.77
CA PRO A 175 -38.03 2.72 -27.11
C PRO A 175 -38.77 3.74 -28.00
N GLU A 176 -40.07 3.89 -27.75
CA GLU A 176 -40.89 4.98 -28.31
C GLU A 176 -40.86 6.26 -27.45
N GLY A 177 -40.41 6.15 -26.20
CA GLY A 177 -40.29 7.25 -25.23
C GLY A 177 -38.84 7.45 -24.76
N GLU A 178 -38.68 8.13 -23.63
CA GLU A 178 -37.39 8.48 -23.01
C GLU A 178 -36.86 7.36 -22.09
N ASP A 179 -37.60 6.27 -21.90
CA ASP A 179 -37.24 5.19 -20.98
C ASP A 179 -37.14 3.83 -21.68
N PRO A 180 -36.19 2.97 -21.27
CA PRO A 180 -36.12 1.59 -21.74
C PRO A 180 -37.35 0.79 -21.27
N PHE A 181 -37.81 -0.14 -22.11
CA PHE A 181 -38.85 -1.09 -21.73
C PHE A 181 -38.24 -2.41 -21.27
N TYR A 182 -38.98 -3.20 -20.50
CA TYR A 182 -38.49 -4.48 -19.95
C TYR A 182 -37.93 -5.42 -21.02
N HIS A 183 -36.69 -5.86 -20.82
CA HIS A 183 -35.89 -6.70 -21.73
C HIS A 183 -36.30 -8.20 -21.74
N GLY A 184 -37.16 -8.64 -20.83
CA GLY A 184 -37.48 -10.08 -20.67
C GLY A 184 -36.43 -10.84 -19.83
N SER A 185 -36.67 -12.13 -19.58
CA SER A 185 -35.76 -12.98 -18.82
C SER A 185 -34.48 -13.34 -19.57
N ASP A 186 -34.55 -13.35 -20.90
CA ASP A 186 -33.53 -13.99 -21.75
C ASP A 186 -32.47 -13.00 -22.26
N ASN A 187 -32.74 -11.70 -22.19
CA ASN A 187 -31.86 -10.63 -22.70
C ASN A 187 -31.22 -9.82 -21.55
N ARG A 188 -30.80 -10.50 -20.48
CA ARG A 188 -30.13 -9.91 -19.33
C ARG A 188 -29.16 -10.90 -18.69
N GLY A 189 -28.18 -10.40 -17.95
CA GLY A 189 -27.30 -11.24 -17.15
C GLY A 189 -26.31 -10.44 -16.31
N THR A 190 -25.45 -11.16 -15.62
CA THR A 190 -24.35 -10.62 -14.82
C THR A 190 -23.08 -11.42 -15.10
N LYS A 191 -21.94 -10.76 -15.09
CA LYS A 191 -20.61 -11.37 -15.18
C LYS A 191 -19.64 -10.62 -14.27
N SER A 192 -18.98 -11.36 -13.39
CA SER A 192 -17.90 -10.83 -12.55
C SER A 192 -16.63 -10.63 -13.38
N LEU A 193 -16.00 -9.46 -13.28
CA LEU A 193 -14.80 -9.09 -14.01
C LEU A 193 -13.83 -8.30 -13.12
N TYR A 194 -12.53 -8.42 -13.37
CA TYR A 194 -11.54 -7.49 -12.87
C TYR A 194 -11.34 -6.37 -13.88
N LEU A 195 -11.77 -5.15 -13.54
CA LEU A 195 -11.69 -4.04 -14.48
C LEU A 195 -10.30 -3.39 -14.53
N LEU A 196 -9.51 -3.49 -13.46
CA LEU A 196 -8.21 -2.81 -13.32
C LEU A 196 -6.98 -3.73 -13.38
N ASP A 197 -7.09 -5.00 -12.97
CA ASP A 197 -5.95 -5.95 -12.86
C ASP A 197 -5.42 -6.42 -14.20
N PRO A 198 -4.10 -6.57 -14.45
CA PRO A 198 -3.53 -6.84 -15.78
C PRO A 198 -4.19 -8.01 -16.54
N PRO A 199 -4.23 -7.98 -17.89
CA PRO A 199 -4.79 -9.08 -18.67
C PRO A 199 -3.99 -10.36 -18.43
N LEU A 200 -4.68 -11.52 -18.49
CA LEU A 200 -4.01 -12.81 -18.43
C LEU A 200 -3.02 -12.94 -19.59
N GLY A 201 -1.81 -13.41 -19.30
CA GLY A 201 -0.81 -13.67 -20.33
C GLY A 201 -1.32 -14.71 -21.34
N GLU A 202 -0.95 -14.56 -22.61
CA GLU A 202 -1.22 -15.60 -23.61
C GLU A 202 -0.18 -16.73 -23.52
N ILE A 203 -0.63 -17.97 -23.65
CA ILE A 203 0.28 -19.11 -23.84
C ILE A 203 0.97 -18.93 -25.20
N PRO A 204 2.31 -18.85 -25.28
CA PRO A 204 3.01 -18.64 -26.54
C PRO A 204 2.72 -19.74 -27.57
N ASP A 205 2.57 -19.36 -28.84
CA ASP A 205 2.52 -20.32 -29.95
C ASP A 205 3.95 -20.79 -30.31
N ASP A 206 4.55 -21.60 -29.43
CA ASP A 206 5.91 -22.15 -29.57
C ASP A 206 5.87 -23.69 -29.68
N PRO A 207 6.54 -24.31 -30.67
CA PRO A 207 6.58 -25.76 -30.84
C PRO A 207 7.20 -26.57 -29.68
N SER A 208 7.96 -25.92 -28.79
CA SER A 208 8.52 -26.52 -27.57
C SER A 208 7.47 -26.72 -26.48
N ILE A 209 6.36 -25.97 -26.54
CA ILE A 209 5.26 -26.08 -25.59
C ILE A 209 4.39 -27.28 -25.96
N LYS A 210 4.11 -28.09 -24.95
CA LYS A 210 3.32 -29.32 -25.03
C LYS A 210 2.09 -29.18 -24.14
N GLU A 211 1.06 -29.94 -24.48
CA GLU A 211 -0.22 -29.95 -23.77
C GLU A 211 -0.40 -31.28 -23.04
N TRP A 212 -0.83 -31.20 -21.78
CA TRP A 212 -1.26 -32.33 -20.98
C TRP A 212 -2.73 -32.14 -20.60
N ILE A 213 -3.59 -33.03 -21.08
CA ILE A 213 -5.02 -33.01 -20.77
C ILE A 213 -5.24 -33.77 -19.46
N VAL A 214 -5.69 -33.05 -18.45
CA VAL A 214 -6.10 -33.58 -17.14
C VAL A 214 -7.62 -33.59 -17.13
N SER A 215 -8.25 -34.76 -17.01
CA SER A 215 -9.72 -34.86 -17.00
C SER A 215 -10.18 -36.08 -16.22
N SER A 216 -11.43 -36.06 -15.77
CA SER A 216 -12.07 -37.17 -15.07
C SER A 216 -13.34 -37.56 -15.79
N GLU A 217 -13.43 -38.82 -16.22
CA GLU A 217 -14.69 -39.37 -16.75
C GLU A 217 -15.61 -39.76 -15.59
N MET A 218 -16.75 -39.06 -15.47
CA MET A 218 -17.68 -39.28 -14.35
C MET A 218 -19.14 -39.22 -14.80
N VAL A 219 -19.98 -39.99 -14.11
CA VAL A 219 -21.44 -39.78 -14.11
C VAL A 219 -21.78 -39.02 -12.84
N ILE A 220 -22.26 -37.78 -12.97
CA ILE A 220 -22.61 -36.95 -11.81
C ILE A 220 -23.79 -37.63 -11.08
N PRO A 221 -23.65 -37.94 -9.79
CA PRO A 221 -24.69 -38.61 -9.02
C PRO A 221 -25.90 -37.71 -8.74
N GLU A 222 -27.05 -38.34 -8.46
CA GLU A 222 -28.32 -37.69 -8.08
C GLU A 222 -28.28 -37.19 -6.62
N VAL A 223 -27.29 -36.39 -6.27
CA VAL A 223 -27.13 -35.73 -4.97
C VAL A 223 -26.78 -34.26 -5.20
N ASP A 224 -27.04 -33.44 -4.19
CA ASP A 224 -26.83 -31.98 -4.22
C ASP A 224 -25.38 -31.61 -4.56
N THR A 225 -24.42 -32.13 -3.79
CA THR A 225 -23.00 -31.79 -3.94
C THR A 225 -22.15 -33.04 -4.07
N THR A 226 -21.12 -33.02 -4.92
CA THR A 226 -20.16 -34.13 -5.05
C THR A 226 -18.73 -33.63 -5.26
N TYR A 227 -17.83 -34.08 -4.38
CA TYR A 227 -16.37 -33.92 -4.51
C TYR A 227 -15.75 -35.21 -5.00
N TRP A 228 -15.20 -35.20 -6.21
CA TRP A 228 -14.64 -36.37 -6.86
C TRP A 228 -13.13 -36.24 -7.08
N CYS A 229 -12.37 -37.16 -6.50
CA CYS A 229 -10.92 -37.13 -6.53
C CYS A 229 -10.36 -38.23 -7.45
N THR A 230 -9.42 -37.86 -8.31
CA THR A 230 -8.70 -38.76 -9.22
C THR A 230 -7.19 -38.54 -9.13
N ILE A 231 -6.40 -39.60 -9.16
CA ILE A 231 -4.95 -39.47 -9.31
C ILE A 231 -4.62 -39.34 -10.80
N GLN A 232 -3.82 -38.34 -11.14
CA GLN A 232 -3.43 -37.97 -12.48
C GLN A 232 -1.91 -38.07 -12.57
N LYS A 233 -1.40 -38.83 -13.54
CA LYS A 233 0.03 -38.91 -13.82
C LYS A 233 0.37 -38.03 -15.02
N THR A 234 1.39 -37.20 -14.85
CA THR A 234 1.95 -36.44 -15.98
C THR A 234 2.49 -37.37 -17.08
N PRO A 235 2.60 -36.88 -18.34
CA PRO A 235 3.26 -37.64 -19.39
C PRO A 235 4.70 -38.01 -19.00
N GLU A 236 5.15 -39.21 -19.35
CA GLU A 236 6.55 -39.59 -19.14
C GLU A 236 7.47 -38.68 -19.98
N VAL A 237 8.35 -37.95 -19.30
CA VAL A 237 9.29 -37.02 -19.92
C VAL A 237 10.74 -37.46 -19.70
N ASP A 238 11.54 -37.42 -20.77
CA ASP A 238 12.95 -37.83 -20.77
C ASP A 238 13.91 -36.79 -20.16
N VAL A 239 13.41 -35.57 -19.91
CA VAL A 239 14.14 -34.44 -19.31
C VAL A 239 13.19 -33.66 -18.42
N THR A 240 13.73 -32.88 -17.48
CA THR A 240 12.94 -31.92 -16.70
C THR A 240 12.23 -30.92 -17.61
N HIS A 241 10.97 -30.63 -17.31
CA HIS A 241 10.16 -29.60 -17.95
C HIS A 241 9.66 -28.62 -16.90
N HIS A 242 9.18 -27.44 -17.32
CA HIS A 242 8.40 -26.53 -16.51
C HIS A 242 6.95 -26.50 -16.99
N ILE A 243 5.99 -26.60 -16.07
CA ILE A 243 4.60 -26.18 -16.28
C ILE A 243 4.57 -24.66 -16.29
N ILE A 244 3.86 -24.07 -17.25
CA ILE A 244 3.90 -22.62 -17.54
C ILE A 244 2.52 -21.96 -17.56
N GLY A 245 1.47 -22.71 -17.22
CA GLY A 245 0.09 -22.23 -17.21
C GLY A 245 -0.89 -23.35 -17.54
N TYR A 246 -2.17 -23.03 -17.51
CA TYR A 246 -3.25 -23.94 -17.83
C TYR A 246 -4.48 -23.21 -18.37
N LYS A 247 -5.36 -23.95 -19.04
CA LYS A 247 -6.70 -23.49 -19.43
C LYS A 247 -7.77 -24.49 -19.01
N PRO A 248 -8.91 -24.03 -18.48
CA PRO A 248 -10.01 -24.92 -18.14
C PRO A 248 -10.69 -25.47 -19.41
N TYR A 249 -11.22 -26.67 -19.29
CA TYR A 249 -12.13 -27.26 -20.26
C TYR A 249 -13.37 -27.78 -19.51
N VAL A 250 -14.48 -27.06 -19.64
CA VAL A 250 -15.77 -27.52 -19.15
C VAL A 250 -16.55 -28.12 -20.32
N LYS A 251 -17.10 -29.31 -20.13
CA LYS A 251 -17.88 -29.99 -21.17
C LYS A 251 -19.09 -29.14 -21.54
N PRO A 252 -19.33 -28.87 -22.83
CA PRO A 252 -20.49 -28.09 -23.26
C PRO A 252 -21.81 -28.70 -22.77
N GLY A 253 -22.63 -27.89 -22.12
CA GLY A 253 -23.89 -28.29 -21.48
C GLY A 253 -23.78 -28.67 -20.00
N ASN A 254 -22.56 -28.78 -19.45
CA ASN A 254 -22.31 -29.08 -18.05
C ASN A 254 -21.83 -27.86 -17.24
N GLU A 255 -21.82 -26.66 -17.82
CA GLU A 255 -21.36 -25.42 -17.18
C GLU A 255 -22.11 -25.10 -15.89
N LYS A 256 -23.36 -25.56 -15.77
CA LYS A 256 -24.16 -25.41 -14.56
C LYS A 256 -23.84 -26.40 -13.43
N TYR A 257 -23.07 -27.45 -13.70
CA TYR A 257 -22.75 -28.47 -12.70
C TYR A 257 -21.31 -28.41 -12.22
N VAL A 258 -20.36 -28.07 -13.10
CA VAL A 258 -18.94 -28.02 -12.73
C VAL A 258 -18.65 -26.71 -12.02
N HIS A 259 -18.49 -26.75 -10.69
CA HIS A 259 -18.38 -25.55 -9.88
C HIS A 259 -16.92 -25.12 -9.68
N HIS A 260 -16.04 -26.04 -9.28
CA HIS A 260 -14.60 -25.78 -9.24
C HIS A 260 -13.78 -27.06 -9.46
N LEU A 261 -12.51 -26.86 -9.80
CA LEU A 261 -11.52 -27.90 -10.07
C LEU A 261 -10.20 -27.51 -9.42
N LEU A 262 -9.64 -28.41 -8.61
CA LEU A 262 -8.34 -28.25 -7.97
C LEU A 262 -7.38 -29.33 -8.45
N LEU A 263 -6.11 -28.97 -8.65
CA LEU A 263 -5.03 -29.90 -8.96
C LEU A 263 -3.94 -29.80 -7.89
N PHE A 264 -3.91 -30.80 -7.01
CA PHE A 264 -2.93 -30.91 -5.93
C PHE A 264 -1.69 -31.67 -6.39
N SER A 265 -0.52 -31.13 -6.13
CA SER A 265 0.75 -31.84 -6.34
C SER A 265 0.98 -32.89 -5.25
N CYS A 266 1.47 -34.07 -5.65
CA CYS A 266 1.71 -35.19 -4.75
C CYS A 266 3.20 -35.42 -4.48
N SER A 267 3.59 -35.45 -3.21
CA SER A 267 4.95 -35.79 -2.76
C SER A 267 5.06 -37.29 -2.49
N VAL A 268 5.22 -38.10 -3.54
CA VAL A 268 5.17 -39.58 -3.45
C VAL A 268 6.57 -40.17 -3.21
N PRO A 269 6.83 -40.87 -2.08
CA PRO A 269 8.07 -41.60 -1.86
C PRO A 269 8.24 -42.78 -2.85
N ASP A 270 9.48 -43.12 -3.20
CA ASP A 270 9.82 -44.19 -4.16
C ASP A 270 9.10 -45.53 -3.87
N GLU A 271 8.90 -45.86 -2.59
CA GLU A 271 8.26 -47.10 -2.16
C GLU A 271 6.75 -47.19 -2.49
N LEU A 272 6.11 -46.04 -2.71
CA LEU A 272 4.67 -45.91 -2.99
C LEU A 272 4.35 -45.63 -4.46
N VAL A 273 5.36 -45.48 -5.32
CA VAL A 273 5.18 -45.17 -6.75
C VAL A 273 4.34 -46.21 -7.49
N ASP A 274 4.56 -47.51 -7.24
CA ASP A 274 3.77 -48.58 -7.87
C ASP A 274 2.28 -48.49 -7.50
N MET A 275 1.98 -48.09 -6.26
CA MET A 275 0.61 -47.90 -5.79
C MET A 275 -0.04 -46.68 -6.47
N PHE A 276 0.66 -45.54 -6.55
CA PHE A 276 0.16 -44.36 -7.23
C PHE A 276 -0.03 -44.57 -8.74
N ASN A 277 0.82 -45.37 -9.39
CA ASN A 277 0.59 -45.80 -10.78
C ASN A 277 -0.74 -46.57 -10.90
N SER A 278 -1.03 -47.50 -9.99
CA SER A 278 -2.31 -48.21 -9.99
C SER A 278 -3.51 -47.29 -9.77
N TRP A 279 -3.37 -46.26 -8.92
CA TRP A 279 -4.43 -45.28 -8.70
C TRP A 279 -4.62 -44.33 -9.88
N SER A 280 -3.56 -44.02 -10.64
CA SER A 280 -3.66 -43.20 -11.85
C SER A 280 -4.45 -43.86 -12.98
N GLU A 281 -4.68 -45.17 -12.91
CA GLU A 281 -5.56 -45.92 -13.82
C GLU A 281 -6.99 -46.08 -13.28
N HIS A 282 -7.26 -45.64 -12.04
CA HIS A 282 -8.58 -45.74 -11.41
C HIS A 282 -9.49 -44.58 -11.86
N SER A 283 -10.80 -44.82 -11.93
CA SER A 283 -11.81 -43.81 -12.29
C SER A 283 -12.07 -42.74 -11.22
N GLY A 284 -11.25 -42.71 -10.16
CA GLY A 284 -11.46 -41.87 -8.97
C GLY A 284 -12.42 -42.45 -7.92
N VAL A 285 -12.55 -41.71 -6.82
CA VAL A 285 -13.40 -41.99 -5.65
C VAL A 285 -13.95 -40.67 -5.10
N LEU A 286 -14.90 -40.75 -4.17
CA LEU A 286 -15.31 -39.56 -3.39
C LEU A 286 -14.12 -39.05 -2.57
N CYS A 287 -13.86 -37.74 -2.61
CA CYS A 287 -12.77 -37.12 -1.84
C CYS A 287 -12.95 -37.32 -0.32
N PHE A 288 -14.21 -37.24 0.16
CA PHE A 288 -14.55 -37.34 1.58
C PHE A 288 -15.35 -38.62 1.89
N GLY A 289 -14.99 -39.74 1.25
CA GLY A 289 -15.68 -41.03 1.41
C GLY A 289 -14.84 -42.10 2.12
N PRO A 290 -15.47 -43.21 2.58
CA PRO A 290 -14.76 -44.31 3.24
C PRO A 290 -13.80 -45.07 2.31
N ASP A 291 -13.97 -44.92 0.99
CA ASP A 291 -13.09 -45.50 -0.02
C ASP A 291 -11.89 -44.58 -0.35
N HIS A 292 -11.78 -43.40 0.27
CA HIS A 292 -10.67 -42.48 0.08
C HIS A 292 -9.38 -43.07 0.68
N PRO A 293 -8.34 -43.33 -0.13
CA PRO A 293 -7.12 -43.96 0.36
C PRO A 293 -6.39 -43.04 1.35
N PRO A 294 -5.93 -43.54 2.50
CA PRO A 294 -5.16 -42.72 3.45
C PRO A 294 -3.97 -42.06 2.75
N GLU A 295 -3.21 -42.79 1.94
CA GLU A 295 -1.96 -42.33 1.31
C GLU A 295 -2.14 -41.14 0.33
N TRP A 296 -3.37 -40.80 -0.06
CA TRP A 296 -3.64 -39.59 -0.85
C TRP A 296 -3.42 -38.31 -0.03
N TYR A 297 -3.23 -38.40 1.29
CA TYR A 297 -2.76 -37.27 2.12
C TYR A 297 -1.42 -36.68 1.64
N LEU A 298 -0.67 -37.40 0.80
CA LEU A 298 0.56 -36.92 0.17
C LEU A 298 0.32 -35.87 -0.92
N CYS A 299 -0.94 -35.66 -1.33
CA CYS A 299 -1.37 -34.69 -2.34
C CYS A 299 -2.05 -33.51 -1.65
N ARG A 300 -1.28 -32.52 -1.17
CA ARG A 300 -1.81 -31.38 -0.39
C ARG A 300 -1.52 -30.00 -0.95
N SER A 301 -0.44 -29.84 -1.71
CA SER A 301 -0.11 -28.52 -2.26
C SER A 301 -0.97 -28.26 -3.49
N THR A 302 -1.96 -27.37 -3.35
CA THR A 302 -2.79 -26.88 -4.45
C THR A 302 -1.89 -26.16 -5.45
N LEU A 303 -1.66 -26.77 -6.62
CA LEU A 303 -0.88 -26.14 -7.68
C LEU A 303 -1.77 -25.28 -8.56
N LEU A 304 -2.85 -25.87 -9.08
CA LEU A 304 -3.80 -25.21 -9.97
C LEU A 304 -5.18 -25.22 -9.34
N ALA A 305 -5.91 -24.13 -9.50
CA ALA A 305 -7.26 -24.01 -8.98
C ALA A 305 -8.09 -23.17 -9.94
N TRP A 306 -9.25 -23.71 -10.32
CA TRP A 306 -10.19 -23.07 -11.23
C TRP A 306 -11.58 -23.13 -10.63
N ALA A 307 -12.37 -22.07 -10.79
CA ALA A 307 -13.79 -22.03 -10.43
C ALA A 307 -14.61 -21.36 -11.53
N VAL A 308 -15.93 -21.45 -11.46
CA VAL A 308 -16.85 -20.79 -12.40
C VAL A 308 -16.46 -19.31 -12.57
N GLY A 309 -16.24 -18.91 -13.83
CA GLY A 309 -15.83 -17.54 -14.19
C GLY A 309 -14.32 -17.38 -14.47
N GLY A 310 -13.47 -18.33 -14.05
CA GLY A 310 -12.04 -18.30 -14.35
C GLY A 310 -11.72 -18.64 -15.81
N GLU A 311 -10.76 -17.93 -16.40
CA GLU A 311 -10.35 -18.13 -17.81
C GLU A 311 -9.07 -18.98 -17.96
N GLY A 312 -8.46 -19.37 -16.84
CA GLY A 312 -7.17 -20.05 -16.77
C GLY A 312 -6.04 -19.12 -16.33
N GLU A 313 -4.80 -19.56 -16.49
CA GLU A 313 -3.63 -18.82 -16.02
C GLU A 313 -2.42 -19.08 -16.91
N THR A 314 -1.60 -18.06 -17.12
CA THR A 314 -0.28 -18.17 -17.75
C THR A 314 0.77 -17.61 -16.80
N TYR A 315 1.80 -18.38 -16.49
CA TYR A 315 2.86 -17.95 -15.59
C TYR A 315 3.82 -16.96 -16.26
N PRO A 316 4.43 -16.04 -15.50
CA PRO A 316 5.42 -15.09 -16.01
C PRO A 316 6.52 -15.77 -16.84
N GLU A 317 7.01 -15.12 -17.89
CA GLU A 317 7.96 -15.72 -18.86
C GLU A 317 9.22 -16.32 -18.21
N ASN A 318 9.62 -15.81 -17.05
CA ASN A 318 10.78 -16.24 -16.28
C ASN A 318 10.48 -17.29 -15.20
N VAL A 319 9.22 -17.71 -15.01
CA VAL A 319 8.78 -18.58 -13.91
C VAL A 319 8.11 -19.86 -14.42
N GLY A 320 8.44 -21.02 -13.85
CA GLY A 320 7.69 -22.24 -14.12
C GLY A 320 7.72 -23.25 -12.97
N TYR A 321 6.71 -24.12 -12.90
CA TYR A 321 6.64 -25.17 -11.89
C TYR A 321 7.35 -26.43 -12.38
N VAL A 322 8.19 -27.02 -11.53
CA VAL A 322 9.11 -28.09 -11.95
C VAL A 322 8.37 -29.40 -12.16
N MET A 323 8.51 -29.99 -13.35
CA MET A 323 8.12 -31.36 -13.66
C MET A 323 9.40 -32.20 -13.90
N PRO A 324 9.76 -33.12 -12.99
CA PRO A 324 11.01 -33.87 -13.08
C PRO A 324 11.01 -34.93 -14.21
N GLU A 325 12.20 -35.42 -14.57
CA GLU A 325 12.36 -36.58 -15.46
C GLU A 325 11.59 -37.79 -14.91
N GLY A 326 10.89 -38.51 -15.78
CA GLY A 326 10.00 -39.62 -15.40
C GLY A 326 8.58 -39.21 -14.99
N GLY A 327 8.33 -37.91 -14.84
CA GLY A 327 7.03 -37.34 -14.46
C GLY A 327 6.77 -37.39 -12.95
N MET A 328 5.62 -36.84 -12.57
CA MET A 328 5.08 -36.79 -11.20
C MET A 328 3.57 -37.03 -11.18
N PHE A 329 3.03 -37.19 -9.98
CA PHE A 329 1.60 -37.43 -9.72
C PHE A 329 0.92 -36.18 -9.18
N PHE A 330 -0.34 -36.03 -9.54
CA PHE A 330 -1.25 -35.01 -9.04
C PHE A 330 -2.56 -35.67 -8.60
N MET A 331 -3.27 -35.04 -7.68
CA MET A 331 -4.67 -35.38 -7.38
C MET A 331 -5.54 -34.27 -7.96
N MET A 332 -6.46 -34.62 -8.84
CA MET A 332 -7.48 -33.70 -9.32
C MET A 332 -8.75 -33.91 -8.52
N GLU A 333 -9.22 -32.86 -7.88
CA GLU A 333 -10.50 -32.77 -7.19
C GLU A 333 -11.47 -31.95 -8.04
N MET A 334 -12.64 -32.52 -8.31
CA MET A 334 -13.72 -31.87 -9.04
C MET A 334 -14.94 -31.72 -8.13
N HIS A 335 -15.42 -30.50 -7.98
CA HIS A 335 -16.66 -30.20 -7.28
C HIS A 335 -17.81 -30.04 -8.28
N TYR A 336 -18.80 -30.92 -8.15
CA TYR A 336 -20.06 -30.83 -8.87
C TYR A 336 -21.19 -30.32 -7.96
N ASP A 337 -21.90 -29.30 -8.43
CA ASP A 337 -23.11 -28.74 -7.84
C ASP A 337 -24.33 -29.17 -8.68
N ASN A 338 -25.21 -29.99 -8.10
CA ASN A 338 -26.38 -30.59 -8.75
C ASN A 338 -27.62 -30.48 -7.83
N PRO A 339 -28.08 -29.25 -7.52
CA PRO A 339 -29.14 -29.01 -6.55
C PRO A 339 -30.51 -29.56 -6.98
N GLU A 340 -30.72 -29.70 -8.29
CA GLU A 340 -31.92 -30.31 -8.87
C GLU A 340 -31.86 -31.84 -8.90
N MET A 341 -30.77 -32.44 -8.42
CA MET A 341 -30.51 -33.89 -8.35
C MET A 341 -30.78 -34.60 -9.69
N GLU A 342 -30.34 -33.96 -10.78
CA GLU A 342 -30.55 -34.45 -12.12
C GLU A 342 -29.73 -35.73 -12.38
N SER A 343 -30.28 -36.66 -13.17
CA SER A 343 -29.71 -37.99 -13.39
C SER A 343 -29.12 -38.16 -14.79
N GLY A 344 -28.12 -39.05 -14.90
CA GLY A 344 -27.56 -39.47 -16.18
C GLY A 344 -26.65 -38.44 -16.87
N ILE A 345 -26.19 -37.43 -16.13
CA ILE A 345 -25.25 -36.42 -16.60
C ILE A 345 -23.86 -37.06 -16.69
N GLN A 346 -23.29 -37.06 -17.89
CA GLN A 346 -21.91 -37.52 -18.09
C GLN A 346 -21.00 -36.31 -18.20
N ASP A 347 -19.92 -36.30 -17.46
CA ASP A 347 -18.91 -35.26 -17.48
C ASP A 347 -17.53 -35.82 -17.84
N ASN A 348 -16.74 -34.99 -18.51
CA ASN A 348 -15.33 -35.23 -18.81
C ASN A 348 -14.55 -33.90 -18.81
N SER A 349 -14.97 -32.98 -17.95
CA SER A 349 -14.35 -31.67 -17.75
C SER A 349 -12.99 -31.83 -17.06
N GLY A 350 -12.17 -30.79 -17.14
CA GLY A 350 -10.77 -30.88 -16.76
C GLY A 350 -9.97 -29.61 -17.06
N LEU A 351 -8.64 -29.77 -17.11
CA LEU A 351 -7.68 -28.72 -17.47
C LEU A 351 -6.82 -29.17 -18.64
N THR A 352 -6.42 -28.22 -19.48
CA THR A 352 -5.26 -28.36 -20.37
C THR A 352 -4.08 -27.66 -19.70
N VAL A 353 -3.08 -28.44 -19.29
CA VAL A 353 -1.86 -27.94 -18.65
C VAL A 353 -0.76 -27.79 -19.71
N TYR A 354 -0.12 -26.63 -19.76
CA TYR A 354 0.94 -26.31 -20.72
C TYR A 354 2.32 -26.46 -20.08
N TYR A 355 3.24 -27.13 -20.76
CA TYR A 355 4.58 -27.39 -20.23
C TYR A 355 5.65 -27.38 -21.33
N THR A 356 6.90 -27.05 -20.98
CA THR A 356 8.03 -26.92 -21.92
C THR A 356 9.34 -27.49 -21.35
N ASP A 357 10.22 -28.01 -22.22
CA ASP A 357 11.59 -28.42 -21.87
C ASP A 357 12.58 -27.23 -21.89
N VAL A 358 12.12 -26.04 -22.28
CA VAL A 358 12.85 -24.79 -22.16
C VAL A 358 12.67 -24.26 -20.73
N LEU A 359 13.56 -24.68 -19.83
CA LEU A 359 13.49 -24.30 -18.42
C LEU A 359 13.59 -22.79 -18.24
N ARG A 360 12.63 -22.24 -17.49
CA ARG A 360 12.60 -20.84 -17.10
C ARG A 360 13.53 -20.60 -15.90
N PRO A 361 14.11 -19.39 -15.73
CA PRO A 361 15.09 -19.12 -14.68
C PRO A 361 14.62 -19.36 -13.25
N MET A 362 13.34 -19.10 -12.96
CA MET A 362 12.76 -19.17 -11.62
C MET A 362 11.83 -20.38 -11.50
N GLN A 363 11.96 -21.08 -10.38
CA GLN A 363 11.04 -22.16 -10.00
C GLN A 363 9.99 -21.60 -9.06
N MET A 364 8.72 -21.91 -9.33
CA MET A 364 7.63 -21.55 -8.44
C MET A 364 7.24 -22.67 -7.48
N ALA A 365 6.62 -22.27 -6.37
CA ALA A 365 5.86 -23.14 -5.46
C ALA A 365 4.51 -22.46 -5.13
N THR A 366 3.67 -23.16 -4.37
CA THR A 366 2.42 -22.61 -3.86
C THR A 366 2.39 -22.64 -2.34
N LEU A 367 1.74 -21.64 -1.75
CA LEU A 367 1.59 -21.47 -0.31
C LEU A 367 0.12 -21.16 0.01
N GLU A 368 -0.49 -22.02 0.81
CA GLU A 368 -1.79 -21.77 1.43
C GLU A 368 -1.60 -20.93 2.70
N VAL A 369 -2.35 -19.83 2.84
CA VAL A 369 -2.42 -19.02 4.06
C VAL A 369 -3.86 -18.80 4.47
N GLY A 370 -4.11 -18.56 5.75
CA GLY A 370 -5.46 -18.24 6.26
C GLY A 370 -5.84 -19.05 7.49
N ALA A 371 -7.13 -19.26 7.70
CA ALA A 371 -7.63 -20.00 8.84
C ALA A 371 -7.55 -21.50 8.56
N SER A 372 -6.91 -22.23 9.47
CA SER A 372 -6.75 -23.68 9.36
C SER A 372 -8.10 -24.35 9.31
N VAL A 373 -8.32 -25.16 8.26
CA VAL A 373 -9.54 -25.96 8.09
C VAL A 373 -9.77 -26.84 9.32
N GLY A 374 -10.80 -26.52 10.10
CA GLY A 374 -11.07 -27.18 11.36
C GLY A 374 -12.35 -26.71 12.07
N PRO A 375 -12.65 -27.29 13.24
CA PRO A 375 -13.95 -27.09 13.90
C PRO A 375 -14.06 -25.75 14.64
N THR A 376 -13.01 -24.93 14.61
CA THR A 376 -12.92 -23.66 15.34
C THR A 376 -13.46 -22.48 14.56
N GLN A 377 -13.70 -22.61 13.26
CA GLN A 377 -14.35 -21.56 12.49
C GLN A 377 -15.86 -21.78 12.50
N ILE A 378 -16.56 -20.89 13.21
CA ILE A 378 -18.00 -20.93 13.40
C ILE A 378 -18.57 -19.57 12.98
N ILE A 379 -19.44 -19.57 11.99
CA ILE A 379 -20.20 -18.39 11.55
C ILE A 379 -21.64 -18.56 12.06
N PRO A 380 -22.09 -17.73 13.01
CA PRO A 380 -23.45 -17.76 13.51
C PRO A 380 -24.47 -17.53 12.40
N ALA A 381 -25.66 -18.09 12.54
CA ALA A 381 -26.76 -17.83 11.61
C ALA A 381 -27.27 -16.38 11.70
N ARG A 382 -27.93 -15.90 10.64
CA ARG A 382 -28.65 -14.63 10.61
C ARG A 382 -27.79 -13.38 10.89
N GLN A 383 -26.51 -13.40 10.54
CA GLN A 383 -25.60 -12.25 10.66
C GLN A 383 -25.46 -11.57 9.30
N SER A 384 -25.65 -10.25 9.24
CA SER A 384 -25.39 -9.49 8.01
C SER A 384 -23.90 -9.29 7.73
N LEU A 385 -23.07 -9.44 8.76
CA LEU A 385 -21.62 -9.37 8.68
C LEU A 385 -21.04 -10.15 9.86
N PHE A 386 -20.13 -11.07 9.58
CA PHE A 386 -19.35 -11.79 10.59
C PHE A 386 -17.93 -12.00 10.07
N VAL A 387 -16.94 -11.73 10.91
CA VAL A 387 -15.53 -11.65 10.48
C VAL A 387 -14.69 -12.74 11.16
N HIS A 388 -13.83 -13.40 10.38
CA HIS A 388 -12.88 -14.40 10.87
C HIS A 388 -11.51 -14.21 10.22
N SER A 389 -10.43 -14.35 10.99
CA SER A 389 -9.07 -14.15 10.50
C SER A 389 -8.19 -15.38 10.73
N GLY A 390 -7.41 -15.73 9.72
CA GLY A 390 -6.29 -16.66 9.85
C GLY A 390 -4.97 -15.92 10.02
N HIS A 391 -3.91 -16.58 10.50
CA HIS A 391 -2.62 -15.89 10.72
C HIS A 391 -1.44 -16.74 10.27
N CYS A 392 -0.47 -16.11 9.60
CA CYS A 392 0.84 -16.69 9.37
C CYS A 392 1.87 -15.99 10.27
N SER A 393 2.42 -16.69 11.27
CA SER A 393 3.33 -16.03 12.22
C SER A 393 4.65 -15.58 11.55
N PRO A 394 5.23 -14.45 12.01
CA PRO A 394 6.56 -14.01 11.57
C PRO A 394 7.64 -15.09 11.73
N ARG A 395 7.49 -15.97 12.72
CA ARG A 395 8.43 -17.06 12.98
C ARG A 395 8.32 -18.20 11.96
N CYS A 396 7.14 -18.43 11.36
CA CYS A 396 7.03 -19.39 10.26
C CYS A 396 7.74 -18.83 9.04
N THR A 397 7.45 -17.58 8.66
CA THR A 397 8.07 -16.92 7.50
C THR A 397 9.59 -16.77 7.65
N GLU A 398 10.09 -16.42 8.84
CA GLU A 398 11.54 -16.33 9.13
C GLU A 398 12.28 -17.65 8.92
N VAL A 399 11.61 -18.79 9.17
CA VAL A 399 12.22 -20.12 9.04
C VAL A 399 12.19 -20.63 7.61
N VAL A 400 11.12 -20.34 6.86
CA VAL A 400 10.84 -20.99 5.57
C VAL A 400 11.15 -20.13 4.36
N PHE A 401 11.16 -18.80 4.49
CA PHE A 401 11.49 -17.90 3.38
C PHE A 401 12.98 -17.60 3.33
N PRO A 402 13.54 -17.39 2.13
CA PRO A 402 14.92 -17.01 2.00
C PRO A 402 15.09 -15.53 2.45
N PRO A 403 16.31 -15.08 2.76
CA PRO A 403 16.55 -13.70 3.22
C PRO A 403 16.06 -12.62 2.25
N GLU A 404 16.12 -12.89 0.95
CA GLU A 404 15.60 -12.03 -0.12
C GLU A 404 14.06 -12.03 -0.23
N GLY A 405 13.38 -12.88 0.54
CA GLY A 405 11.94 -13.05 0.50
C GLY A 405 11.46 -13.89 -0.68
N ILE A 406 10.14 -13.96 -0.82
CA ILE A 406 9.47 -14.58 -1.96
C ILE A 406 8.73 -13.52 -2.77
N HIS A 407 8.58 -13.76 -4.07
CA HIS A 407 7.78 -12.95 -4.98
C HIS A 407 6.49 -13.69 -5.29
N VAL A 408 5.38 -13.20 -4.74
CA VAL A 408 4.03 -13.67 -5.09
C VAL A 408 3.64 -13.01 -6.41
N PHE A 409 3.32 -13.81 -7.42
CA PHE A 409 2.91 -13.31 -8.75
C PHE A 409 1.46 -13.66 -9.10
N SER A 410 0.83 -14.54 -8.32
CA SER A 410 -0.56 -14.92 -8.46
C SER A 410 -1.12 -15.32 -7.10
N GLY A 411 -2.38 -14.97 -6.85
CA GLY A 411 -3.09 -15.27 -5.62
C GLY A 411 -4.53 -15.63 -5.94
N LEU A 412 -4.99 -16.78 -5.44
CA LEU A 412 -6.40 -17.16 -5.48
C LEU A 412 -6.98 -17.04 -4.09
N LEU A 413 -8.02 -16.22 -3.96
CA LEU A 413 -8.78 -16.04 -2.74
C LEU A 413 -9.94 -17.05 -2.71
N HIS A 414 -10.00 -17.88 -1.66
CA HIS A 414 -11.10 -18.81 -1.39
C HIS A 414 -11.82 -18.32 -0.13
N SER A 415 -12.81 -17.44 -0.38
CA SER A 415 -13.25 -16.29 0.44
C SER A 415 -12.27 -15.10 0.39
N HIS A 416 -12.64 -13.93 0.92
CA HIS A 416 -11.79 -12.73 0.89
C HIS A 416 -10.46 -12.92 1.66
N LEU A 417 -9.63 -11.86 1.73
CA LEU A 417 -8.24 -11.82 2.24
C LEU A 417 -8.03 -12.56 3.60
N ILE A 418 -6.84 -12.51 4.18
CA ILE A 418 -6.48 -13.19 5.46
C ILE A 418 -7.54 -12.97 6.59
N GLU A 419 -8.32 -11.90 6.47
CA GLU A 419 -9.61 -11.70 7.12
C GLU A 419 -10.80 -11.85 6.15
N CYS A 420 -11.73 -12.72 6.51
CA CYS A 420 -12.88 -13.11 5.70
C CYS A 420 -14.19 -12.63 6.31
N GLU A 421 -14.99 -11.94 5.49
CA GLU A 421 -16.30 -11.42 5.85
C GLU A 421 -17.41 -12.32 5.29
N TYR A 422 -18.35 -12.69 6.16
CA TYR A 422 -19.47 -13.56 5.82
C TYR A 422 -20.81 -12.87 6.07
N ASP A 423 -21.71 -12.96 5.09
CA ASP A 423 -23.14 -12.66 5.27
C ASP A 423 -23.91 -13.99 5.40
N SER A 424 -24.39 -14.26 6.60
CA SER A 424 -25.23 -15.41 6.94
C SER A 424 -26.69 -15.00 7.21
N SER A 425 -27.12 -13.81 6.80
CA SER A 425 -28.45 -13.25 7.06
C SER A 425 -29.58 -14.13 6.55
N GLU A 426 -29.35 -14.87 5.46
CA GLU A 426 -30.30 -15.82 4.87
C GLU A 426 -30.22 -17.24 5.46
N ARG A 427 -29.15 -17.57 6.21
CA ARG A 427 -28.93 -18.90 6.78
C ARG A 427 -29.74 -19.06 8.08
N ASP A 428 -30.43 -20.19 8.20
CA ASP A 428 -31.18 -20.58 9.41
C ASP A 428 -30.35 -21.43 10.39
N SER A 429 -29.19 -21.91 9.97
CA SER A 429 -28.27 -22.75 10.74
C SER A 429 -26.89 -22.12 10.84
N VAL A 430 -26.17 -22.48 11.90
CA VAL A 430 -24.76 -22.16 12.06
C VAL A 430 -23.97 -22.76 10.90
N THR A 431 -23.00 -22.01 10.40
CA THR A 431 -22.12 -22.42 9.31
C THR A 431 -20.75 -22.72 9.88
N LEU A 432 -20.23 -23.92 9.62
CA LEU A 432 -18.89 -24.32 10.02
C LEU A 432 -17.91 -24.17 8.86
N GLN A 433 -16.62 -24.22 9.19
CA GLN A 433 -15.62 -24.42 8.15
C GLN A 433 -15.60 -25.87 7.66
N GLY A 434 -15.54 -26.02 6.36
CA GLY A 434 -15.54 -27.32 5.72
C GLY A 434 -15.67 -27.22 4.21
N PHE A 435 -15.81 -28.38 3.58
CA PHE A 435 -15.79 -28.52 2.14
C PHE A 435 -17.20 -28.53 1.53
N GLY A 436 -18.29 -28.61 2.30
CA GLY A 436 -19.66 -28.62 1.78
C GLY A 436 -20.15 -27.27 1.24
N THR A 437 -21.24 -27.27 0.44
CA THR A 437 -21.92 -26.05 -0.05
C THR A 437 -22.64 -25.25 1.04
N THR A 438 -22.76 -25.83 2.23
CA THR A 438 -23.31 -25.20 3.44
C THR A 438 -22.22 -24.88 4.46
N GLU A 439 -20.95 -25.04 4.08
CA GLU A 439 -19.76 -24.77 4.89
C GLU A 439 -18.94 -23.68 4.20
N GLU A 440 -18.03 -23.05 4.92
CA GLU A 440 -17.22 -21.94 4.40
C GLU A 440 -15.72 -22.19 4.64
N MET A 441 -14.84 -21.40 4.04
CA MET A 441 -13.41 -21.42 4.34
C MET A 441 -12.86 -20.01 4.33
N CYS A 442 -11.74 -19.79 5.02
CA CYS A 442 -11.00 -18.53 4.99
C CYS A 442 -9.55 -18.78 4.53
N LEU A 443 -9.32 -18.90 3.22
CA LEU A 443 -8.02 -19.31 2.69
C LEU A 443 -7.59 -18.45 1.49
N ALA A 444 -6.29 -18.23 1.36
CA ALA A 444 -5.66 -17.69 0.16
C ALA A 444 -4.54 -18.63 -0.30
N PHE A 445 -4.48 -18.88 -1.61
CA PHE A 445 -3.46 -19.70 -2.25
C PHE A 445 -2.54 -18.80 -3.07
N PHE A 446 -1.30 -18.64 -2.61
CA PHE A 446 -0.29 -17.85 -3.29
C PHE A 446 0.59 -18.73 -4.17
N GLN A 447 0.81 -18.30 -5.41
CA GLN A 447 1.88 -18.82 -6.25
C GLN A 447 3.06 -17.86 -6.19
N TYR A 448 4.25 -18.40 -5.88
CA TYR A 448 5.42 -17.58 -5.60
C TYR A 448 6.72 -18.19 -6.11
N TYR A 449 7.76 -17.37 -6.24
CA TYR A 449 9.13 -17.80 -6.50
C TYR A 449 10.14 -16.97 -5.67
N PRO A 450 11.35 -17.47 -5.35
CA PRO A 450 11.82 -18.82 -5.60
C PRO A 450 11.09 -19.85 -4.71
N ALA A 451 10.83 -21.02 -5.27
CA ALA A 451 10.17 -22.14 -4.58
C ALA A 451 10.83 -22.45 -3.23
N GLN A 452 10.03 -22.52 -2.16
CA GLN A 452 10.45 -22.92 -0.81
C GLN A 452 9.76 -24.22 -0.39
N ASP A 453 10.31 -24.90 0.62
CA ASP A 453 9.70 -26.11 1.19
C ASP A 453 8.64 -25.78 2.25
N VAL A 454 7.62 -25.02 1.83
CA VAL A 454 6.45 -24.67 2.65
C VAL A 454 5.20 -24.73 1.79
N SER A 455 4.18 -25.42 2.30
CA SER A 455 2.90 -25.64 1.61
C SER A 455 1.74 -24.91 2.29
N THR A 456 1.79 -24.78 3.62
CA THR A 456 0.72 -24.16 4.41
C THR A 456 1.31 -23.30 5.54
N CYS A 457 0.77 -22.10 5.70
CA CYS A 457 0.95 -21.23 6.85
C CYS A 457 -0.41 -20.70 7.32
N SER A 458 -1.09 -21.46 8.16
CA SER A 458 -2.45 -21.16 8.63
C SER A 458 -2.54 -21.13 10.15
N SER A 459 -3.65 -20.67 10.72
CA SER A 459 -3.84 -20.69 12.17
C SER A 459 -5.27 -20.94 12.61
N TYR A 460 -5.45 -21.28 13.88
CA TYR A 460 -6.75 -21.45 14.54
C TYR A 460 -6.65 -21.00 16.00
N PRO A 461 -7.74 -20.53 16.63
CA PRO A 461 -7.74 -20.09 18.03
C PRO A 461 -7.43 -21.25 18.99
N ASP A 462 -7.03 -20.95 20.23
CA ASP A 462 -6.81 -21.98 21.25
C ASP A 462 -8.04 -22.89 21.44
N PHE A 463 -7.87 -24.20 21.17
CA PHE A 463 -8.95 -25.19 21.21
C PHE A 463 -9.66 -25.25 22.57
N GLU A 464 -8.93 -25.19 23.69
CA GLU A 464 -9.54 -25.32 25.02
C GLU A 464 -10.35 -24.06 25.35
N GLU A 465 -9.81 -22.89 25.07
CA GLU A 465 -10.46 -21.60 25.31
C GLU A 465 -11.70 -21.42 24.44
N PHE A 466 -11.59 -21.76 23.15
CA PHE A 466 -12.67 -21.64 22.18
C PHE A 466 -13.86 -22.55 22.51
N PHE A 467 -13.63 -23.84 22.74
CA PHE A 467 -14.73 -24.79 22.97
C PHE A 467 -15.37 -24.65 24.37
N THR A 468 -14.67 -24.03 25.33
CA THR A 468 -15.24 -23.70 26.65
C THR A 468 -16.43 -22.73 26.53
N LEU A 469 -16.44 -21.83 25.54
CA LEU A 469 -17.56 -20.89 25.30
C LEU A 469 -18.88 -21.61 25.01
N PHE A 470 -18.78 -22.78 24.40
CA PHE A 470 -19.92 -23.57 23.97
C PHE A 470 -20.22 -24.74 24.93
N ASP A 471 -19.59 -24.78 26.12
CA ASP A 471 -19.69 -25.90 27.07
C ASP A 471 -19.27 -27.27 26.46
N ILE A 472 -18.39 -27.26 25.46
CA ILE A 472 -17.90 -28.48 24.80
C ILE A 472 -16.61 -28.94 25.49
N THR A 473 -16.64 -30.14 26.08
CA THR A 473 -15.49 -30.71 26.81
C THR A 473 -14.72 -31.78 26.05
N ASP A 474 -15.30 -32.32 24.97
CA ASP A 474 -14.69 -33.35 24.14
C ASP A 474 -15.16 -33.17 22.70
N ILE A 475 -14.23 -33.30 21.76
CA ILE A 475 -14.50 -33.19 20.33
C ILE A 475 -13.57 -34.12 19.56
N TRP A 476 -14.11 -34.90 18.63
CA TRP A 476 -13.31 -35.77 17.77
C TRP A 476 -13.92 -35.86 16.38
N LEU A 477 -13.07 -36.18 15.40
CA LEU A 477 -13.49 -36.41 14.02
C LEU A 477 -13.93 -37.87 13.86
N ASP A 478 -15.19 -38.11 13.46
CA ASP A 478 -15.66 -39.45 13.14
C ASP A 478 -15.28 -39.82 11.69
N GLN A 479 -14.13 -40.49 11.56
CA GLN A 479 -13.62 -40.97 10.27
C GLN A 479 -14.42 -42.14 9.68
N GLU A 480 -15.25 -42.82 10.46
CA GLU A 480 -16.06 -43.95 9.98
C GLU A 480 -17.43 -43.51 9.45
N ASN A 481 -17.95 -42.36 9.91
CA ASN A 481 -19.25 -41.80 9.52
C ASN A 481 -19.15 -40.38 8.92
N GLY A 482 -18.44 -40.24 7.81
CA GLY A 482 -18.55 -39.03 6.98
C GLY A 482 -17.67 -37.84 7.37
N TYR A 483 -16.64 -38.04 8.20
CA TYR A 483 -15.69 -36.99 8.61
C TYR A 483 -16.36 -35.80 9.32
N GLU A 484 -17.40 -36.07 10.10
CA GLU A 484 -18.06 -35.04 10.90
C GLU A 484 -17.39 -34.87 12.27
N TYR A 485 -17.37 -33.65 12.79
CA TYR A 485 -16.92 -33.37 14.16
C TYR A 485 -18.03 -33.73 15.15
N MET A 486 -17.72 -34.62 16.09
CA MET A 486 -18.65 -35.13 17.09
C MET A 486 -18.33 -34.53 18.46
N VAL A 487 -19.37 -34.11 19.19
CA VAL A 487 -19.26 -33.64 20.59
C VAL A 487 -19.81 -34.66 21.60
N SER A 488 -20.54 -35.67 21.11
CA SER A 488 -20.97 -36.83 21.89
C SER A 488 -21.19 -38.04 20.97
N GLU A 489 -21.35 -39.25 21.54
CA GLU A 489 -21.53 -40.48 20.75
C GLU A 489 -22.71 -40.43 19.75
N ASN A 490 -23.67 -39.50 19.89
CA ASN A 490 -24.83 -39.38 19.00
C ASN A 490 -25.16 -37.94 18.59
N GLN A 491 -24.21 -36.99 18.68
CA GLN A 491 -24.46 -35.59 18.33
C GLN A 491 -23.26 -34.96 17.64
N THR A 492 -23.50 -34.38 16.47
CA THR A 492 -22.50 -33.61 15.69
C THR A 492 -22.31 -32.22 16.29
N LEU A 493 -21.19 -31.57 15.97
CA LEU A 493 -20.91 -30.20 16.38
C LEU A 493 -21.95 -29.21 15.81
N VAL A 494 -22.34 -29.38 14.55
CA VAL A 494 -23.36 -28.54 13.90
C VAL A 494 -24.70 -28.68 14.60
N ASP A 495 -25.15 -29.90 14.87
CA ASP A 495 -26.43 -30.14 15.56
C ASP A 495 -26.42 -29.55 16.97
N TYR A 496 -25.30 -29.72 17.68
CA TYR A 496 -25.12 -29.14 19.00
C TYR A 496 -25.21 -27.61 18.98
N LEU A 497 -24.49 -26.96 18.06
CA LEU A 497 -24.48 -25.49 17.94
C LEU A 497 -25.82 -24.92 17.46
N ASN A 498 -26.59 -25.66 16.65
CA ASN A 498 -27.94 -25.24 16.26
C ASN A 498 -28.95 -25.34 17.41
N GLU A 499 -28.76 -26.27 18.35
CA GLU A 499 -29.56 -26.40 19.58
C GLU A 499 -29.05 -25.52 20.73
N PHE A 500 -27.83 -24.99 20.61
CA PHE A 500 -27.16 -24.19 21.62
C PHE A 500 -27.89 -22.86 21.89
N ASP A 501 -27.93 -22.44 23.16
CA ASP A 501 -28.54 -21.16 23.53
C ASP A 501 -27.57 -20.00 23.30
N TRP A 502 -27.61 -19.46 22.08
CA TRP A 502 -26.81 -18.32 21.67
C TRP A 502 -27.07 -17.03 22.47
N SER A 503 -28.18 -16.94 23.23
CA SER A 503 -28.48 -15.72 24.01
C SER A 503 -27.50 -15.47 25.16
N GLY A 504 -26.71 -16.50 25.53
CA GLY A 504 -25.65 -16.40 26.53
C GLY A 504 -24.27 -16.08 25.98
N ILE A 505 -24.08 -16.05 24.66
CA ILE A 505 -22.81 -15.71 24.01
C ILE A 505 -22.90 -14.29 23.47
N ASP A 506 -21.92 -13.47 23.80
CA ASP A 506 -21.70 -12.20 23.13
C ASP A 506 -21.02 -12.45 21.77
N LEU A 507 -21.68 -12.04 20.68
CA LEU A 507 -21.14 -12.24 19.33
C LEU A 507 -19.93 -11.35 19.05
N GLU A 508 -19.77 -10.25 19.78
CA GLU A 508 -18.56 -9.43 19.74
C GLU A 508 -17.38 -10.18 20.40
N ASP A 509 -17.62 -10.85 21.54
CA ASP A 509 -16.60 -11.67 22.20
C ASP A 509 -16.18 -12.85 21.30
N LEU A 510 -17.12 -13.52 20.65
CA LEU A 510 -16.81 -14.61 19.72
C LEU A 510 -15.99 -14.13 18.52
N GLN A 511 -16.34 -12.99 17.93
CA GLN A 511 -15.53 -12.38 16.87
C GLN A 511 -14.15 -11.99 17.38
N TYR A 512 -14.07 -11.42 18.58
CA TYR A 512 -12.80 -11.09 19.21
C TYR A 512 -11.91 -12.33 19.38
N LEU A 513 -12.48 -13.45 19.82
CA LEU A 513 -11.78 -14.72 19.97
C LEU A 513 -11.25 -15.27 18.65
N LEU A 514 -12.04 -15.16 17.59
CA LEU A 514 -11.71 -15.64 16.25
C LEU A 514 -10.69 -14.76 15.50
N ARG A 515 -10.57 -13.47 15.88
CA ARG A 515 -9.67 -12.52 15.22
C ARG A 515 -8.39 -12.27 16.02
N TYR A 516 -8.53 -12.12 17.34
CA TYR A 516 -7.53 -11.47 18.20
C TYR A 516 -7.09 -12.29 19.41
N ASN A 517 -7.58 -13.50 19.67
CA ASN A 517 -7.03 -14.30 20.76
C ASN A 517 -5.75 -15.03 20.32
N PRO A 518 -5.07 -15.74 21.24
CA PRO A 518 -3.93 -16.56 20.85
C PRO A 518 -4.30 -17.64 19.84
N HIS A 519 -3.70 -17.57 18.66
CA HIS A 519 -3.82 -18.61 17.65
C HIS A 519 -2.64 -19.57 17.70
N TYR A 520 -2.92 -20.84 17.42
CA TYR A 520 -1.93 -21.83 17.08
C TYR A 520 -1.63 -21.75 15.59
N VAL A 521 -0.39 -21.45 15.26
CA VAL A 521 0.05 -21.37 13.86
C VAL A 521 0.58 -22.73 13.40
N GLN A 522 0.03 -23.22 12.29
CA GLN A 522 0.46 -24.38 11.55
C GLN A 522 1.41 -23.96 10.42
N CYS A 523 2.67 -24.37 10.53
CA CYS A 523 3.72 -24.14 9.53
C CYS A 523 4.17 -25.50 8.97
N LEU A 524 3.68 -25.86 7.79
CA LEU A 524 3.82 -27.21 7.21
C LEU A 524 4.66 -27.19 5.94
N ASN A 525 5.54 -28.19 5.78
CA ASN A 525 6.28 -28.43 4.55
C ASN A 525 5.45 -29.21 3.51
N ASN A 526 6.03 -29.50 2.34
CA ASN A 526 5.35 -30.25 1.27
C ASN A 526 5.06 -31.73 1.59
N MET A 527 5.56 -32.25 2.72
CA MET A 527 5.32 -33.60 3.23
C MET A 527 4.30 -33.62 4.38
N ALA A 528 3.67 -32.48 4.69
CA ALA A 528 2.78 -32.28 5.84
C ALA A 528 3.47 -32.53 7.21
N GLU A 529 4.79 -32.38 7.26
CA GLU A 529 5.53 -32.40 8.51
C GLU A 529 5.57 -31.00 9.13
N PHE A 530 5.43 -30.93 10.46
CA PHE A 530 5.57 -29.69 11.20
C PHE A 530 7.01 -29.18 11.08
N ILE A 531 7.18 -28.04 10.42
CA ILE A 531 8.42 -27.27 10.46
C ILE A 531 8.51 -26.62 11.85
N LEU A 532 7.39 -26.11 12.37
CA LEU A 532 7.27 -25.46 13.67
C LEU A 532 5.81 -25.42 14.17
N ALA A 533 5.60 -25.51 15.49
CA ALA A 533 4.31 -25.24 16.15
C ALA A 533 4.51 -24.19 17.26
N VAL A 534 3.83 -23.05 17.17
CA VAL A 534 3.96 -21.93 18.13
C VAL A 534 2.58 -21.42 18.51
N ARG A 535 2.34 -21.27 19.82
CA ARG A 535 1.19 -20.52 20.34
C ARG A 535 1.54 -19.04 20.24
N PHE A 536 0.78 -18.30 19.44
CA PHE A 536 0.99 -16.88 19.18
C PHE A 536 -0.16 -16.09 19.79
N THR A 537 0.09 -15.27 20.79
CA THR A 537 -0.92 -14.41 21.42
C THR A 537 -1.10 -13.15 20.57
N VAL A 538 -2.24 -12.99 19.91
CA VAL A 538 -2.62 -11.69 19.35
C VAL A 538 -3.00 -10.81 20.56
N GLY A 539 -2.31 -9.68 20.70
CA GLY A 539 -2.44 -8.86 21.90
C GLY A 539 -3.58 -7.86 21.74
N PHE A 540 -4.67 -8.03 22.50
CA PHE A 540 -5.40 -6.91 23.09
C PHE A 540 -6.18 -7.33 24.35
N CYS A 541 -6.60 -6.35 25.14
CA CYS A 541 -7.23 -6.49 26.44
C CYS A 541 -8.77 -6.59 26.33
N LEU A 542 -9.37 -7.60 26.96
CA LEU A 542 -10.80 -7.59 27.31
C LEU A 542 -10.99 -7.72 28.82
N VAL A 543 -11.83 -6.84 29.35
CA VAL A 543 -12.12 -6.64 30.76
C VAL A 543 -13.55 -7.07 31.01
N ILE A 544 -13.76 -8.09 31.83
CA ILE A 544 -14.99 -8.20 32.62
C ILE A 544 -14.66 -8.52 34.07
N GLY A 545 -14.86 -7.52 34.93
CA GLY A 545 -15.41 -7.69 36.27
C GLY A 545 -14.57 -8.37 37.35
N GLY A 546 -13.68 -7.59 37.97
CA GLY A 546 -13.71 -7.51 39.44
C GLY A 546 -12.71 -8.34 40.25
N ILE A 547 -11.44 -8.40 39.86
CA ILE A 547 -10.32 -8.38 40.81
C ILE A 547 -9.24 -7.47 40.22
N SER A 548 -8.91 -6.40 40.95
CA SER A 548 -7.99 -5.34 40.55
C SER A 548 -6.55 -5.87 40.34
N LEU A 549 -6.19 -6.03 39.08
CA LEU A 549 -4.84 -5.95 38.51
C LEU A 549 -4.96 -5.10 37.20
N PRO A 550 -3.92 -4.35 36.79
CA PRO A 550 -4.07 -3.06 36.10
C PRO A 550 -4.54 -3.19 34.64
N HIS A 551 -5.52 -2.36 34.24
CA HIS A 551 -5.88 -2.08 32.85
C HIS A 551 -4.73 -1.41 32.10
N VAL A 552 -4.60 -1.71 30.81
CA VAL A 552 -4.17 -0.71 29.82
C VAL A 552 -5.35 -0.50 28.88
N SER A 553 -6.14 0.54 29.18
CA SER A 553 -7.13 1.12 28.28
C SER A 553 -6.45 2.28 27.55
N GLY A 554 -6.42 2.31 26.23
CA GLY A 554 -5.83 3.43 25.50
C GLY A 554 -6.24 3.44 24.03
N TRP A 555 -6.36 4.64 23.48
CA TRP A 555 -6.43 4.89 22.04
C TRP A 555 -5.09 4.54 21.38
N GLU A 556 -5.07 4.25 20.08
CA GLU A 556 -3.78 4.04 19.38
C GLU A 556 -2.92 5.30 19.39
N ARG A 557 -3.55 6.48 19.36
CA ARG A 557 -2.89 7.78 19.29
C ARG A 557 -3.61 8.79 20.15
N GLU A 558 -2.82 9.71 20.68
CA GLU A 558 -3.29 10.86 21.44
C GLU A 558 -2.42 12.08 21.15
N ALA A 559 -3.03 13.25 21.09
CA ALA A 559 -2.35 14.51 20.94
C ALA A 559 -3.03 15.60 21.78
N ILE A 560 -2.21 16.36 22.50
CA ILE A 560 -2.63 17.63 23.10
C ILE A 560 -2.56 18.71 22.02
N LEU A 561 -3.69 19.37 21.73
CA LEU A 561 -3.79 20.38 20.67
C LEU A 561 -3.45 21.79 21.15
N ASP A 562 -3.64 22.10 22.43
CA ASP A 562 -3.38 23.42 23.00
C ASP A 562 -2.22 23.42 24.02
N PRO A 563 -1.48 24.53 24.16
CA PRO A 563 -0.37 24.62 25.10
C PRO A 563 -0.75 24.45 26.58
N LEU A 564 -2.04 24.60 26.94
CA LEU A 564 -2.52 24.47 28.32
C LEU A 564 -2.98 23.04 28.65
N GLY A 565 -3.01 22.12 27.69
CA GLY A 565 -3.47 20.74 27.90
C GLY A 565 -4.98 20.61 28.10
N LYS A 566 -5.77 21.61 27.70
CA LYS A 566 -7.23 21.61 27.79
C LYS A 566 -7.92 20.86 26.66
N VAL A 567 -7.28 20.77 25.50
CA VAL A 567 -7.82 20.27 24.24
C VAL A 567 -7.01 19.05 23.86
N GLN A 568 -7.67 17.89 23.84
CA GLN A 568 -7.05 16.60 23.57
C GLN A 568 -7.82 15.91 22.45
N LEU A 569 -7.08 15.32 21.52
CA LEU A 569 -7.62 14.49 20.46
C LEU A 569 -6.98 13.12 20.59
N ALA A 570 -7.80 12.09 20.65
CA ALA A 570 -7.37 10.71 20.59
C ALA A 570 -8.03 10.03 19.39
N TRP A 571 -7.33 9.13 18.70
CA TRP A 571 -7.89 8.50 17.50
C TRP A 571 -7.25 7.17 17.16
N THR A 572 -8.01 6.37 16.41
CA THR A 572 -7.62 5.05 15.88
C THR A 572 -8.01 4.97 14.39
N PRO A 573 -7.05 4.91 13.46
CA PRO A 573 -7.35 4.73 12.04
C PRO A 573 -7.53 3.24 11.68
N HIS A 574 -8.70 2.89 11.17
CA HIS A 574 -8.99 1.57 10.60
C HIS A 574 -8.65 1.58 9.12
N LEU A 575 -7.41 1.17 8.77
CA LEU A 575 -6.90 1.29 7.40
C LEU A 575 -7.64 0.42 6.37
N GLU A 576 -8.20 -0.71 6.80
CA GLU A 576 -8.92 -1.66 5.93
C GLU A 576 -10.28 -1.09 5.52
N THR A 577 -11.04 -0.56 6.49
CA THR A 577 -12.33 0.07 6.26
C THR A 577 -12.22 1.55 5.86
N LYS A 578 -11.02 2.13 5.90
CA LYS A 578 -10.71 3.55 5.63
C LYS A 578 -11.56 4.51 6.47
N VAL A 579 -11.77 4.16 7.73
CA VAL A 579 -12.50 4.98 8.72
C VAL A 579 -11.56 5.33 9.87
N ILE A 580 -11.68 6.53 10.44
CA ILE A 580 -11.00 6.91 11.68
C ILE A 580 -12.03 7.09 12.77
N GLU A 581 -11.83 6.44 13.92
CA GLU A 581 -12.55 6.74 15.16
C GLU A 581 -11.81 7.81 15.95
N PHE A 582 -12.52 8.84 16.41
CA PHE A 582 -11.98 9.95 17.18
C PHE A 582 -12.67 10.08 18.54
N GLU A 583 -11.91 10.52 19.53
CA GLU A 583 -12.38 11.13 20.77
C GLU A 583 -11.77 12.51 20.94
N TYR A 584 -12.63 13.52 21.00
CA TYR A 584 -12.26 14.90 21.18
C TYR A 584 -12.71 15.38 22.55
N THR A 585 -11.73 15.68 23.41
CA THR A 585 -11.94 16.08 24.80
C THR A 585 -11.48 17.51 25.00
N VAL A 586 -12.40 18.36 25.50
CA VAL A 586 -12.10 19.76 25.81
C VAL A 586 -12.51 20.07 27.24
N GLN A 587 -11.60 20.64 28.04
CA GLN A 587 -11.87 21.14 29.40
C GLN A 587 -12.71 22.43 29.37
N THR A 588 -13.98 22.29 28.97
CA THR A 588 -14.99 23.35 28.93
C THR A 588 -16.37 22.80 29.31
N LEU A 589 -17.26 23.70 29.77
CA LEU A 589 -18.67 23.45 30.00
C LEU A 589 -19.57 23.94 28.84
N GLY A 590 -18.96 24.35 27.73
CA GLY A 590 -19.67 24.87 26.57
C GLY A 590 -19.41 24.08 25.30
N TRP A 591 -19.65 24.74 24.17
CA TRP A 591 -19.48 24.11 22.86
C TRP A 591 -18.02 23.91 22.47
N VAL A 592 -17.79 22.90 21.65
CA VAL A 592 -16.48 22.52 21.11
C VAL A 592 -16.57 22.42 19.58
N GLY A 593 -15.47 22.70 18.90
CA GLY A 593 -15.34 22.53 17.46
C GLY A 593 -13.96 21.99 17.10
N LEU A 594 -13.94 21.09 16.13
CA LEU A 594 -12.75 20.42 15.60
C LEU A 594 -12.87 20.40 14.09
N GLY A 595 -11.77 20.54 13.36
CA GLY A 595 -11.79 20.36 11.92
C GLY A 595 -10.45 20.09 11.29
N PHE A 596 -10.49 19.79 10.00
CA PHE A 596 -9.35 19.50 9.15
C PHE A 596 -9.21 20.62 8.11
N SER A 597 -8.02 21.20 8.02
CA SER A 597 -7.78 22.40 7.23
C SER A 597 -6.61 22.23 6.28
N PRO A 598 -6.72 22.71 5.02
CA PRO A 598 -5.57 22.73 4.10
C PRO A 598 -4.48 23.71 4.54
N THR A 599 -4.87 24.81 5.20
CA THR A 599 -3.96 25.92 5.53
C THR A 599 -3.72 26.08 7.02
N GLY A 600 -4.50 25.40 7.86
CA GLY A 600 -4.57 25.64 9.30
C GLY A 600 -5.43 26.84 9.69
N GLY A 601 -5.97 27.59 8.72
CA GLY A 601 -6.99 28.62 8.91
C GLY A 601 -8.40 28.07 8.71
N MET A 602 -9.43 28.92 8.83
CA MET A 602 -10.83 28.47 8.71
C MET A 602 -11.26 28.21 7.26
N LEU A 603 -10.77 28.99 6.28
CA LEU A 603 -11.20 28.86 4.88
C LEU A 603 -10.97 27.45 4.32
N ASN A 604 -11.98 26.91 3.63
CA ASN A 604 -12.03 25.57 3.05
C ASN A 604 -11.74 24.46 4.07
N SER A 605 -12.13 24.67 5.33
CA SER A 605 -12.00 23.65 6.36
C SER A 605 -13.31 22.91 6.54
N ASP A 606 -13.15 21.64 6.80
CA ASP A 606 -14.15 20.66 7.16
C ASP A 606 -14.18 20.57 8.69
N VAL A 607 -15.32 20.85 9.31
CA VAL A 607 -15.43 21.16 10.75
C VAL A 607 -16.70 20.58 11.39
N ILE A 608 -16.53 19.91 12.52
CA ILE A 608 -17.65 19.60 13.41
C ILE A 608 -17.81 20.64 14.50
N THR A 609 -19.04 20.83 14.96
CA THR A 609 -19.37 21.61 16.17
C THR A 609 -20.33 20.82 17.06
N ALA A 610 -20.09 20.80 18.37
CA ALA A 610 -20.89 20.02 19.30
C ALA A 610 -20.95 20.58 20.71
N TRP A 611 -22.03 20.28 21.44
CA TRP A 611 -22.21 20.57 22.87
C TRP A 611 -23.30 19.68 23.50
N VAL A 612 -23.35 19.65 24.83
CA VAL A 612 -24.34 18.87 25.58
C VAL A 612 -25.07 19.74 26.59
N LYS A 613 -26.33 20.09 26.30
CA LYS A 613 -27.15 20.98 27.14
C LYS A 613 -28.36 20.22 27.69
N ASP A 614 -28.54 20.23 29.01
CA ASP A 614 -29.66 19.57 29.70
C ASP A 614 -29.83 18.07 29.35
N GLY A 615 -28.72 17.37 29.03
CA GLY A 615 -28.71 15.97 28.60
C GLY A 615 -29.09 15.74 27.14
N GLN A 616 -29.30 16.81 26.37
CA GLN A 616 -29.47 16.77 24.92
C GLN A 616 -28.15 17.05 24.21
N VAL A 617 -27.81 16.20 23.24
CA VAL A 617 -26.63 16.37 22.39
C VAL A 617 -26.98 17.25 21.20
N PHE A 618 -26.09 18.19 20.90
CA PHE A 618 -26.09 18.99 19.67
C PHE A 618 -24.78 18.67 18.97
N PHE A 619 -24.86 18.18 17.74
CA PHE A 619 -23.73 17.83 16.89
C PHE A 619 -24.08 18.25 15.47
N SER A 620 -23.18 18.97 14.82
CA SER A 620 -23.40 19.51 13.48
C SER A 620 -22.10 19.37 12.71
N ASP A 621 -22.23 18.68 11.58
CA ASP A 621 -21.28 18.69 10.49
C ASP A 621 -21.35 20.03 9.75
N ARG A 622 -20.20 20.60 9.40
CA ARG A 622 -20.09 21.96 8.88
C ARG A 622 -18.86 22.11 7.97
N HIS A 623 -18.95 23.06 7.05
CA HIS A 623 -17.84 23.46 6.20
C HIS A 623 -17.70 24.99 6.12
N VAL A 624 -16.54 25.46 5.65
CA VAL A 624 -16.21 26.90 5.65
C VAL A 624 -15.81 27.41 4.27
N PRO A 625 -16.78 27.73 3.39
CA PRO A 625 -16.49 28.20 2.02
C PRO A 625 -16.06 29.68 1.97
N VAL A 626 -16.29 30.43 3.04
CA VAL A 626 -15.96 31.87 3.14
C VAL A 626 -15.30 32.15 4.48
N ASP A 627 -14.12 32.77 4.43
CA ASP A 627 -13.35 33.09 5.63
C ASP A 627 -14.04 34.15 6.50
N HIS A 628 -13.80 34.10 7.81
CA HIS A 628 -14.40 34.99 8.83
C HIS A 628 -15.95 34.99 8.90
N GLU A 629 -16.61 33.99 8.32
CA GLU A 629 -18.06 33.74 8.49
C GLU A 629 -18.30 32.57 9.47
N LEU A 630 -19.55 32.43 9.91
CA LEU A 630 -19.98 31.25 10.67
C LEU A 630 -19.86 30.02 9.75
N PRO A 631 -19.29 28.88 10.21
CA PRO A 631 -19.28 27.64 9.44
C PRO A 631 -20.70 27.25 9.04
N ARG A 632 -20.90 26.96 7.76
CA ARG A 632 -22.19 26.56 7.21
C ARG A 632 -22.42 25.09 7.55
N VAL A 633 -23.67 24.73 7.78
CA VAL A 633 -24.02 23.31 7.93
C VAL A 633 -23.70 22.61 6.63
N ASP A 634 -23.05 21.46 6.72
CA ASP A 634 -22.76 20.65 5.56
C ASP A 634 -24.06 20.10 4.97
N ASP A 635 -24.15 20.12 3.64
CA ASP A 635 -25.27 19.54 2.91
C ASP A 635 -25.23 18.00 2.94
N VAL A 636 -24.04 17.40 3.09
CA VAL A 636 -23.80 15.96 3.21
C VAL A 636 -23.23 15.67 4.61
N PRO A 637 -23.89 14.88 5.47
CA PRO A 637 -23.35 14.56 6.78
C PRO A 637 -22.36 13.40 6.70
N ASN A 638 -21.07 13.67 6.79
CA ASN A 638 -19.99 12.69 6.66
C ASN A 638 -19.36 12.29 7.99
N TYR A 639 -19.77 12.93 9.09
CA TYR A 639 -19.37 12.58 10.44
C TYR A 639 -20.44 11.79 11.20
N ASN A 640 -20.05 10.62 11.67
CA ASN A 640 -20.94 9.72 12.41
C ASN A 640 -20.69 9.83 13.91
N LEU A 641 -21.57 10.54 14.62
CA LEU A 641 -21.49 10.68 16.07
C LEU A 641 -21.72 9.33 16.77
N ILE A 642 -20.75 8.90 17.61
CA ILE A 642 -20.86 7.74 18.50
C ILE A 642 -21.44 8.17 19.85
N SER A 643 -20.85 9.19 20.48
CA SER A 643 -21.31 9.70 21.77
C SER A 643 -20.87 11.14 22.04
N ALA A 644 -21.62 11.85 22.88
CA ALA A 644 -21.23 13.16 23.38
C ALA A 644 -21.61 13.26 24.86
N VAL A 645 -20.66 13.66 25.69
CA VAL A 645 -20.82 13.72 27.15
C VAL A 645 -20.33 15.06 27.67
N GLY A 646 -21.21 15.81 28.32
CA GLY A 646 -20.85 16.94 29.18
C GLY A 646 -20.64 16.45 30.61
N THR A 647 -19.43 16.65 31.13
CA THR A 647 -19.06 16.38 32.53
C THR A 647 -19.03 17.68 33.34
N ASP A 648 -18.77 17.60 34.65
CA ASP A 648 -18.60 18.77 35.50
C ASP A 648 -17.37 19.64 35.13
N THR A 649 -16.50 19.17 34.23
CA THR A 649 -15.22 19.82 33.89
C THR A 649 -14.87 19.84 32.41
N ALA A 650 -15.55 19.06 31.57
CA ALA A 650 -15.17 18.83 30.19
C ALA A 650 -16.35 18.42 29.30
N THR A 651 -16.23 18.70 28.01
CA THR A 651 -17.08 18.20 26.94
C THR A 651 -16.27 17.20 26.12
N ILE A 652 -16.81 15.99 25.95
CA ILE A 652 -16.15 14.85 25.29
C ILE A 652 -17.04 14.39 24.15
N ILE A 653 -16.52 14.35 22.92
CA ILE A 653 -17.25 13.93 21.72
C ILE A 653 -16.51 12.76 21.08
N ARG A 654 -17.22 11.68 20.78
CA ARG A 654 -16.72 10.54 20.00
C ARG A 654 -17.47 10.42 18.69
N PHE A 655 -16.75 10.23 17.59
CA PHE A 655 -17.32 10.13 16.26
C PHE A 655 -16.41 9.32 15.34
N THR A 656 -16.95 8.84 14.22
CA THR A 656 -16.15 8.30 13.11
C THR A 656 -16.24 9.20 11.89
N ARG A 657 -15.22 9.12 11.03
CA ARG A 657 -15.14 9.79 9.73
C ARG A 657 -14.37 8.91 8.74
N GLU A 658 -14.84 8.82 7.51
CA GLU A 658 -14.11 8.15 6.43
C GLU A 658 -12.90 8.97 5.97
N PHE A 659 -11.91 8.31 5.34
CA PHE A 659 -10.74 9.01 4.79
C PHE A 659 -11.15 9.86 3.59
N ASP A 660 -11.96 9.27 2.72
CA ASP A 660 -12.64 9.91 1.61
C ASP A 660 -14.12 9.96 1.91
N THR A 661 -14.69 11.15 1.92
CA THR A 661 -16.13 11.33 2.15
C THR A 661 -16.90 11.51 0.85
N CYS A 662 -16.17 11.58 -0.28
CA CYS A 662 -16.70 11.87 -1.61
C CYS A 662 -17.40 13.24 -1.77
N ASP A 663 -17.45 14.06 -0.73
CA ASP A 663 -17.81 15.49 -0.80
C ASP A 663 -16.55 16.37 -0.85
N LEU A 664 -15.76 16.26 -1.92
CA LEU A 664 -14.51 17.03 -2.02
C LEU A 664 -14.72 18.54 -2.20
N GLU A 665 -15.97 19.02 -2.36
CA GLU A 665 -16.29 20.45 -2.40
C GLU A 665 -16.40 21.06 -0.99
N GLN A 666 -16.83 20.28 -0.01
CA GLN A 666 -17.06 20.73 1.37
C GLN A 666 -16.07 20.10 2.37
N ASP A 667 -15.64 18.87 2.13
CA ASP A 667 -14.83 18.06 3.04
C ASP A 667 -13.35 17.99 2.70
N PHE A 668 -12.57 17.58 3.71
CA PHE A 668 -11.12 17.45 3.61
C PHE A 668 -10.68 16.00 3.39
N TYR A 669 -10.16 15.64 2.21
CA TYR A 669 -9.64 14.30 1.97
C TYR A 669 -8.46 13.93 2.91
N ILE A 670 -8.63 12.92 3.78
CA ILE A 670 -7.55 12.46 4.67
C ILE A 670 -6.63 11.51 3.92
N THR A 671 -5.38 11.94 3.76
CA THR A 671 -4.31 11.14 3.19
C THR A 671 -3.28 10.78 4.27
N GLY A 672 -2.22 10.08 3.86
CA GLY A 672 -1.03 9.90 4.69
C GLY A 672 -0.16 11.16 4.83
N ASP A 673 -0.58 12.32 4.34
CA ASP A 673 0.20 13.56 4.41
C ASP A 673 0.01 14.27 5.77
N THR A 674 0.74 15.35 6.00
CA THR A 674 0.55 16.19 7.19
C THR A 674 -0.84 16.83 7.19
N ILE A 675 -1.64 16.61 8.24
CA ILE A 675 -2.98 17.20 8.37
C ILE A 675 -2.95 18.32 9.41
N LYS A 676 -3.46 19.50 9.06
CA LYS A 676 -3.59 20.62 10.00
C LYS A 676 -4.96 20.55 10.67
N VAL A 677 -4.97 20.10 11.92
CA VAL A 677 -6.17 20.01 12.74
C VAL A 677 -6.42 21.35 13.44
N ILE A 678 -7.58 21.94 13.21
CA ILE A 678 -8.02 23.17 13.87
C ILE A 678 -8.99 22.85 15.00
N TYR A 679 -8.94 23.63 16.07
CA TYR A 679 -9.85 23.48 17.20
C TYR A 679 -10.34 24.83 17.71
N ALA A 680 -11.53 24.81 18.32
CA ALA A 680 -12.13 25.96 18.98
C ALA A 680 -13.08 25.52 20.10
N TYR A 681 -13.30 26.37 21.10
CA TYR A 681 -14.31 26.10 22.12
C TYR A 681 -14.89 27.35 22.78
N GLY A 682 -16.13 27.26 23.24
CA GLY A 682 -16.80 28.25 24.08
C GLY A 682 -16.90 27.80 25.53
N GLU A 683 -16.88 28.75 26.46
CA GLU A 683 -16.99 28.51 27.92
C GLU A 683 -18.42 28.13 28.39
N ALA A 684 -19.44 28.31 27.54
CA ALA A 684 -20.84 28.01 27.84
C ALA A 684 -21.56 27.45 26.61
N ASP A 685 -22.64 26.71 26.84
CA ASP A 685 -23.48 26.19 25.76
C ASP A 685 -24.24 27.32 25.05
N PRO A 686 -24.35 27.27 23.71
CA PRO A 686 -25.20 28.19 22.96
C PRO A 686 -26.67 28.15 23.41
N ASP A 687 -27.37 29.27 23.27
CA ASP A 687 -28.83 29.37 23.45
C ASP A 687 -29.62 29.07 22.16
N GLY A 688 -28.94 28.97 21.01
CA GLY A 688 -29.50 28.64 19.70
C GLY A 688 -28.84 27.42 19.05
N GLU A 689 -29.08 27.22 17.77
CA GLU A 689 -28.57 26.08 16.97
C GLU A 689 -27.14 26.30 16.44
N ASP A 690 -26.58 27.49 16.64
CA ASP A 690 -25.26 27.87 16.14
C ASP A 690 -24.28 28.22 17.27
N PRO A 691 -22.99 27.86 17.12
CA PRO A 691 -21.95 28.28 18.05
C PRO A 691 -21.73 29.79 17.98
N TYR A 692 -21.46 30.41 19.13
CA TYR A 692 -21.01 31.80 19.18
C TYR A 692 -19.49 31.88 19.04
N TYR A 693 -18.97 33.04 18.63
CA TYR A 693 -17.54 33.25 18.47
C TYR A 693 -16.73 32.91 19.75
N HIS A 694 -15.81 31.95 19.63
CA HIS A 694 -14.96 31.42 20.70
C HIS A 694 -13.95 32.44 21.27
N GLY A 695 -13.76 33.60 20.64
CA GLY A 695 -12.72 34.55 21.02
C GLY A 695 -11.35 34.20 20.43
N ILE A 696 -10.35 35.05 20.66
CA ILE A 696 -9.00 34.83 20.11
C ILE A 696 -8.19 33.80 20.90
N ASP A 697 -8.54 33.59 22.17
CA ASP A 697 -7.76 32.76 23.10
C ASP A 697 -8.19 31.29 23.14
N ASN A 698 -9.42 30.95 22.69
CA ASN A 698 -9.97 29.59 22.75
C ASN A 698 -10.03 28.93 21.36
N ARG A 699 -8.92 29.02 20.60
CA ARG A 699 -8.77 28.41 19.28
C ARG A 699 -7.31 28.11 18.98
N GLY A 700 -7.04 27.21 18.06
CA GLY A 700 -5.69 26.98 17.55
C GLY A 700 -5.65 25.94 16.44
N THR A 701 -4.43 25.60 16.05
CA THR A 701 -4.12 24.66 14.99
C THR A 701 -2.95 23.80 15.43
N LYS A 702 -2.99 22.51 15.12
CA LYS A 702 -1.86 21.58 15.31
C LYS A 702 -1.76 20.66 14.10
N SER A 703 -0.55 20.52 13.56
CA SER A 703 -0.25 19.57 12.48
C SER A 703 -0.02 18.17 13.06
N LEU A 704 -0.59 17.14 12.43
CA LEU A 704 -0.58 15.74 12.90
C LEU A 704 -0.48 14.77 11.71
N TYR A 705 0.14 13.62 11.94
CA TYR A 705 0.01 12.44 11.06
C TYR A 705 -1.14 11.56 11.55
N LEU A 706 -2.28 11.60 10.86
CA LEU A 706 -3.46 10.83 11.29
C LEU A 706 -3.32 9.33 10.98
N LEU A 707 -2.62 8.98 9.90
CA LEU A 707 -2.56 7.62 9.37
C LEU A 707 -1.22 6.89 9.58
N ASP A 708 -0.16 7.54 10.08
CA ASP A 708 1.12 6.86 10.38
C ASP A 708 0.96 5.83 11.50
N PRO A 709 1.95 5.03 11.95
CA PRO A 709 1.94 4.30 13.23
C PRO A 709 2.17 5.26 14.41
N PRO A 710 1.83 4.90 15.67
CA PRO A 710 2.23 5.73 16.78
C PRO A 710 3.75 5.62 16.95
N LEU A 711 4.39 6.65 17.50
CA LEU A 711 5.76 6.51 17.99
C LEU A 711 5.72 5.49 19.12
N GLY A 712 6.71 4.59 19.16
CA GLY A 712 6.86 3.69 20.28
C GLY A 712 7.02 4.46 21.60
N GLU A 713 6.57 3.86 22.69
CA GLU A 713 6.86 4.41 24.00
C GLU A 713 8.23 3.94 24.48
N ILE A 714 8.92 4.80 25.22
CA ILE A 714 10.14 4.40 25.92
C ILE A 714 9.69 3.66 27.18
N PRO A 715 10.01 2.35 27.33
CA PRO A 715 9.55 1.59 28.48
C PRO A 715 10.03 2.21 29.80
N ASP A 716 9.17 2.22 30.82
CA ASP A 716 9.57 2.54 32.20
C ASP A 716 10.29 1.32 32.82
N ASP A 717 11.50 1.04 32.31
CA ASP A 717 12.37 -0.05 32.75
C ASP A 717 13.61 0.52 33.46
N PRO A 718 13.93 0.11 34.70
CA PRO A 718 15.14 0.54 35.41
C PRO A 718 16.47 0.17 34.72
N LEU A 719 16.46 -0.72 33.72
CA LEU A 719 17.61 -1.05 32.88
C LEU A 719 17.85 -0.01 31.77
N ILE A 720 16.86 0.83 31.48
CA ILE A 720 17.01 1.96 30.56
C ILE A 720 17.62 3.11 31.34
N LYS A 721 18.67 3.67 30.76
CA LYS A 721 19.42 4.81 31.28
C LYS A 721 19.18 6.01 30.40
N GLU A 722 19.22 7.19 31.01
CA GLU A 722 19.03 8.46 30.34
C GLU A 722 20.35 9.24 30.31
N TRP A 723 20.64 9.84 29.17
CA TRP A 723 21.75 10.77 29.00
C TRP A 723 21.23 12.05 28.34
N THR A 724 21.18 13.14 29.11
CA THR A 724 20.88 14.46 28.56
C THR A 724 22.13 15.04 27.90
N VAL A 725 22.04 15.26 26.60
CA VAL A 725 23.03 15.92 25.76
C VAL A 725 22.60 17.37 25.60
N SER A 726 23.26 18.29 26.30
CA SER A 726 22.97 19.72 26.21
C SER A 726 24.24 20.55 26.45
N ASN A 727 24.14 21.85 26.21
CA ASN A 727 25.24 22.78 26.42
C ASN A 727 24.72 24.10 27.00
N GLU A 728 25.29 24.57 28.10
CA GLU A 728 24.92 25.88 28.69
C GLU A 728 25.51 27.02 27.84
N MET A 729 24.67 27.87 27.27
CA MET A 729 25.13 29.01 26.48
C MET A 729 24.20 30.23 26.53
N VAL A 730 24.70 31.36 26.03
CA VAL A 730 23.89 32.55 25.77
C VAL A 730 23.64 32.64 24.27
N ILE A 731 22.37 32.64 23.86
CA ILE A 731 22.00 32.74 22.44
C ILE A 731 22.51 34.08 21.89
N PRO A 732 23.28 34.10 20.78
CA PRO A 732 23.77 35.33 20.18
C PRO A 732 22.66 36.28 19.68
N GLU A 733 22.99 37.57 19.63
CA GLU A 733 22.16 38.62 19.02
C GLU A 733 22.27 38.59 17.48
N ALA A 734 21.92 37.46 16.88
CA ALA A 734 21.96 37.23 15.43
C ALA A 734 20.69 36.52 14.98
N ASP A 735 20.27 36.78 13.74
CA ASP A 735 19.01 36.26 13.18
C ASP A 735 18.98 34.72 13.22
N THR A 736 20.06 34.06 12.83
CA THR A 736 20.26 32.61 12.94
C THR A 736 21.60 32.30 13.60
N THR A 737 21.66 31.25 14.42
CA THR A 737 22.91 30.76 15.00
C THR A 737 22.95 29.24 14.99
N TYR A 738 24.03 28.69 14.42
CA TYR A 738 24.37 27.28 14.49
C TYR A 738 25.51 27.08 15.47
N TRP A 739 25.23 26.40 16.59
CA TRP A 739 26.19 26.17 17.65
C TRP A 739 26.54 24.69 17.78
N CYS A 740 27.81 24.36 17.62
CA CYS A 740 28.30 22.99 17.64
C CYS A 740 29.15 22.75 18.89
N SER A 741 28.92 21.63 19.55
CA SER A 741 29.69 21.19 20.73
C SER A 741 29.99 19.70 20.64
N ILE A 742 31.20 19.29 21.03
CA ILE A 742 31.54 17.87 21.15
C ILE A 742 31.01 17.37 22.49
N GLN A 743 30.39 16.21 22.46
CA GLN A 743 29.72 15.58 23.58
C GLN A 743 30.29 14.18 23.74
N LYS A 744 30.74 13.85 24.95
CA LYS A 744 31.20 12.49 25.25
C LYS A 744 30.10 11.74 25.98
N THR A 745 29.78 10.53 25.51
CA THR A 745 28.79 9.71 26.19
C THR A 745 29.24 9.36 27.61
N PRO A 746 28.30 9.01 28.51
CA PRO A 746 28.65 8.33 29.74
C PRO A 746 29.56 7.13 29.46
N ILE A 747 30.59 6.94 30.29
CA ILE A 747 31.48 5.78 30.18
C ILE A 747 30.67 4.55 30.58
N VAL A 748 30.46 3.64 29.63
CA VAL A 748 29.76 2.36 29.85
C VAL A 748 30.78 1.23 30.00
N GLU A 749 30.56 0.35 31.00
CA GLU A 749 31.45 -0.78 31.30
C GLU A 749 31.28 -1.97 30.34
N ILE A 750 30.15 -2.01 29.64
CA ILE A 750 29.82 -3.00 28.61
C ILE A 750 29.11 -2.27 27.47
N THR A 751 29.04 -2.88 26.29
CA THR A 751 28.27 -2.33 25.16
C THR A 751 26.81 -2.11 25.56
N HIS A 752 26.25 -0.98 25.14
CA HIS A 752 24.83 -0.64 25.27
C HIS A 752 24.26 -0.32 23.88
N HIS A 753 22.93 -0.33 23.73
CA HIS A 753 22.24 0.22 22.56
C HIS A 753 21.48 1.49 22.94
N ILE A 754 21.60 2.54 22.12
CA ILE A 754 20.67 3.66 22.11
C ILE A 754 19.37 3.18 21.44
N ILE A 755 18.24 3.49 22.06
CA ILE A 755 16.92 2.96 21.70
C ILE A 755 15.87 4.04 21.39
N GLY A 756 16.25 5.31 21.51
CA GLY A 756 15.38 6.45 21.22
C GLY A 756 15.90 7.74 21.84
N SER A 757 15.20 8.83 21.56
CA SER A 757 15.50 10.16 22.10
C SER A 757 14.24 11.01 22.28
N LYS A 758 14.30 11.99 23.18
CA LYS A 758 13.27 13.03 23.34
C LYS A 758 13.93 14.41 23.39
N PRO A 759 13.29 15.46 22.86
CA PRO A 759 13.79 16.83 23.01
C PRO A 759 13.71 17.27 24.48
N TYR A 760 14.71 18.01 24.92
CA TYR A 760 14.66 18.83 26.12
C TYR A 760 14.80 20.28 25.70
N VAL A 761 13.68 21.01 25.66
CA VAL A 761 13.69 22.44 25.38
C VAL A 761 13.47 23.19 26.69
N LYS A 762 14.36 24.13 26.99
CA LYS A 762 14.25 24.94 28.20
C LYS A 762 12.94 25.72 28.21
N PRO A 763 12.13 25.64 29.28
CA PRO A 763 10.89 26.38 29.38
C PRO A 763 11.08 27.89 29.15
N GLY A 764 10.34 28.47 28.21
CA GLY A 764 10.42 29.87 27.79
C GLY A 764 11.32 30.14 26.59
N ASN A 765 12.09 29.15 26.13
CA ASN A 765 12.96 29.25 24.95
C ASN A 765 12.41 28.50 23.72
N GLU A 766 11.19 27.99 23.77
CA GLU A 766 10.55 27.20 22.70
C GLU A 766 10.50 27.95 21.37
N LYS A 767 10.44 29.29 21.41
CA LYS A 767 10.43 30.14 20.22
C LYS A 767 11.82 30.38 19.59
N TYR A 768 12.90 30.03 20.28
CA TYR A 768 14.27 30.26 19.80
C TYR A 768 14.94 28.97 19.33
N VAL A 769 14.62 27.82 19.92
CA VAL A 769 15.23 26.53 19.53
C VAL A 769 14.48 25.97 18.33
N HIS A 770 15.13 25.93 17.17
CA HIS A 770 14.50 25.52 15.92
C HIS A 770 14.78 24.05 15.58
N HIS A 771 16.02 23.59 15.64
CA HIS A 771 16.35 22.17 15.51
C HIS A 771 17.61 21.77 16.27
N LEU A 772 17.71 20.47 16.51
CA LEU A 772 18.74 19.76 17.27
C LEU A 772 19.25 18.61 16.41
N ILE A 773 20.55 18.52 16.20
CA ILE A 773 21.15 17.41 15.46
C ILE A 773 22.26 16.80 16.31
N LEU A 774 22.21 15.48 16.49
CA LEU A 774 23.28 14.72 17.14
C LEU A 774 24.03 13.88 16.10
N TYR A 775 25.25 14.29 15.78
CA TYR A 775 26.13 13.57 14.88
C TYR A 775 26.97 12.55 15.63
N ALA A 776 27.01 11.31 15.17
CA ALA A 776 27.98 10.34 15.62
C ALA A 776 29.37 10.63 15.04
N CYS A 777 30.40 10.62 15.89
CA CYS A 777 31.78 10.87 15.49
C CYS A 777 32.57 9.57 15.33
N SER A 778 33.28 9.44 14.21
CA SER A 778 34.20 8.33 13.94
C SER A 778 35.65 8.72 14.24
N VAL A 779 36.02 8.77 15.52
CA VAL A 779 37.31 9.30 15.99
C VAL A 779 38.40 8.22 16.04
N PRO A 780 39.55 8.39 15.34
CA PRO A 780 40.71 7.52 15.48
C PRO A 780 41.35 7.59 16.88
N ASP A 781 41.92 6.48 17.36
CA ASP A 781 42.56 6.38 18.68
C ASP A 781 43.59 7.50 18.97
N GLU A 782 44.33 7.96 17.96
CA GLU A 782 45.34 9.01 18.13
C GLU A 782 44.73 10.39 18.43
N LEU A 783 43.47 10.61 18.09
CA LEU A 783 42.76 11.89 18.25
C LEU A 783 41.81 11.91 19.45
N VAL A 784 41.62 10.79 20.15
CA VAL A 784 40.73 10.68 21.32
C VAL A 784 41.04 11.74 22.37
N GLY A 785 42.32 11.92 22.73
CA GLY A 785 42.71 12.92 23.74
C GLY A 785 42.42 14.38 23.34
N MET A 786 42.31 14.66 22.03
CA MET A 786 41.91 15.97 21.53
C MET A 786 40.39 16.14 21.61
N PHE A 787 39.62 15.13 21.23
CA PHE A 787 38.16 15.13 21.38
C PHE A 787 37.74 15.20 22.86
N ASP A 788 38.47 14.55 23.77
CA ASP A 788 38.27 14.71 25.21
C ASP A 788 38.40 16.18 25.65
N SER A 789 39.39 16.90 25.12
CA SER A 789 39.58 18.31 25.45
C SER A 789 38.51 19.24 24.88
N TRP A 790 37.87 18.85 23.77
CA TRP A 790 36.74 19.59 23.20
C TRP A 790 35.43 19.27 23.90
N ALA A 791 35.26 18.04 24.39
CA ALA A 791 34.10 17.66 25.19
C ALA A 791 34.02 18.41 26.54
N GLU A 792 35.12 19.04 26.98
CA GLU A 792 35.17 19.91 28.16
C GLU A 792 34.93 21.39 27.84
N GLN A 793 34.66 21.75 26.59
CA GLN A 793 34.45 23.13 26.14
C GLN A 793 32.98 23.39 25.79
N ASP A 794 32.57 24.65 25.91
CA ASP A 794 31.20 25.11 25.65
C ASP A 794 30.82 25.10 24.16
N GLY A 795 31.67 24.61 23.25
CA GLY A 795 31.42 24.61 21.81
C GLY A 795 31.80 25.91 21.08
N VAL A 796 31.50 25.97 19.79
CA VAL A 796 31.80 27.06 18.86
C VAL A 796 30.70 27.20 17.80
N LEU A 797 30.73 28.27 17.01
CA LEU A 797 29.91 28.36 15.80
C LEU A 797 30.23 27.20 14.85
N CYS A 798 29.21 26.47 14.39
CA CYS A 798 29.36 25.33 13.49
C CYS A 798 30.06 25.72 12.18
N TYR A 799 29.75 26.93 11.68
CA TYR A 799 30.24 27.45 10.41
C TYR A 799 31.07 28.73 10.63
N GLY A 800 31.82 28.81 11.73
CA GLY A 800 32.74 29.92 12.02
C GLY A 800 34.21 29.57 11.74
N SER A 801 35.08 30.59 11.70
CA SER A 801 36.54 30.41 11.54
C SER A 801 37.19 29.60 12.66
N ASP A 802 36.57 29.57 13.83
CA ASP A 802 37.04 28.82 15.01
C ASP A 802 36.61 27.34 14.98
N HIS A 803 35.84 26.91 13.97
CA HIS A 803 35.41 25.51 13.83
C HIS A 803 36.62 24.60 13.58
N PRO A 804 36.90 23.62 14.45
CA PRO A 804 38.07 22.76 14.29
C PRO A 804 37.95 21.87 13.06
N GLN A 805 39.02 21.78 12.27
CA GLN A 805 39.02 21.01 11.04
C GLN A 805 38.64 19.55 11.29
N GLU A 806 39.11 18.94 12.38
CA GLU A 806 38.90 17.53 12.72
C GLU A 806 37.45 17.18 13.11
N TRP A 807 36.57 18.16 13.31
CA TRP A 807 35.14 17.91 13.55
C TRP A 807 34.43 17.34 12.30
N HIS A 808 35.08 17.38 11.13
CA HIS A 808 34.63 16.62 9.94
C HIS A 808 34.50 15.10 10.17
N LEU A 809 35.05 14.57 11.27
CA LEU A 809 34.86 13.18 11.69
C LEU A 809 33.47 12.89 12.27
N CYS A 810 32.67 13.93 12.54
CA CYS A 810 31.29 13.87 13.01
C CYS A 810 30.34 14.21 11.86
N ARG A 811 30.03 13.21 11.02
CA ARG A 811 29.21 13.41 9.79
C ARG A 811 27.93 12.59 9.75
N SER A 812 27.86 11.52 10.54
CA SER A 812 26.69 10.65 10.56
C SER A 812 25.63 11.27 11.46
N ILE A 813 24.60 11.89 10.88
CA ILE A 813 23.44 12.39 11.63
C ILE A 813 22.74 11.20 12.25
N LEU A 814 22.84 10.99 13.56
CA LEU A 814 22.17 9.87 14.21
C LEU A 814 20.73 10.25 14.58
N ILE A 815 20.59 11.32 15.35
CA ILE A 815 19.31 11.85 15.84
C ILE A 815 19.12 13.25 15.24
N GLY A 816 17.94 13.49 14.69
CA GLY A 816 17.49 14.81 14.26
C GLY A 816 16.15 15.13 14.89
N TRP A 817 16.03 16.31 15.47
CA TRP A 817 14.78 16.86 15.97
C TRP A 817 14.60 18.28 15.45
N ALA A 818 13.38 18.63 15.08
CA ALA A 818 13.00 19.99 14.69
C ALA A 818 11.64 20.35 15.30
N VAL A 819 11.24 21.62 15.18
CA VAL A 819 9.96 22.13 15.70
C VAL A 819 8.80 21.21 15.31
N GLY A 820 7.93 20.96 16.28
CA GLY A 820 6.75 20.08 16.14
C GLY A 820 7.03 18.60 16.38
N GLY A 821 8.29 18.16 16.46
CA GLY A 821 8.64 16.79 16.82
C GLY A 821 8.48 16.48 18.31
N GLU A 822 8.05 15.27 18.65
CA GLU A 822 7.89 14.76 20.02
C GLU A 822 9.06 13.86 20.45
N GLY A 823 9.96 13.54 19.51
CA GLY A 823 11.10 12.64 19.70
C GLY A 823 11.00 11.41 18.80
N GLU A 824 11.71 10.36 19.18
CA GLU A 824 11.73 9.10 18.42
C GLU A 824 12.07 7.90 19.32
N THR A 825 11.60 6.73 18.89
CA THR A 825 11.93 5.45 19.50
C THR A 825 12.20 4.43 18.41
N TYR A 826 13.20 3.58 18.64
CA TYR A 826 13.54 2.54 17.68
C TYR A 826 12.75 1.25 17.96
N PRO A 827 12.43 0.45 16.92
CA PRO A 827 11.78 -0.84 17.07
C PRO A 827 12.46 -1.72 18.12
N GLU A 828 11.70 -2.55 18.85
CA GLU A 828 12.21 -3.31 20.01
C GLU A 828 13.43 -4.20 19.70
N ASN A 829 13.60 -4.60 18.45
CA ASN A 829 14.70 -5.42 17.96
C ASN A 829 15.86 -4.63 17.32
N VAL A 830 15.79 -3.29 17.28
CA VAL A 830 16.76 -2.40 16.62
C VAL A 830 17.38 -1.41 17.61
N GLY A 831 18.71 -1.23 17.61
CA GLY A 831 19.38 -0.21 18.41
C GLY A 831 20.67 0.31 17.79
N TYR A 832 21.09 1.52 18.17
CA TYR A 832 22.38 2.07 17.75
C TYR A 832 23.48 1.71 18.75
N VAL A 833 24.61 1.23 18.27
CA VAL A 833 25.68 0.70 19.13
C VAL A 833 26.40 1.81 19.90
N LEU A 834 26.44 1.64 21.23
CA LEU A 834 27.31 2.39 22.13
C LEU A 834 28.41 1.47 22.69
N PRO A 835 29.66 1.58 22.22
CA PRO A 835 30.73 0.65 22.61
C PRO A 835 31.19 0.82 24.06
N GLU A 836 31.82 -0.23 24.61
CA GLU A 836 32.53 -0.16 25.90
C GLU A 836 33.52 1.02 25.91
N GLY A 837 33.52 1.80 27.00
CA GLY A 837 34.35 3.00 27.13
C GLY A 837 33.71 4.28 26.58
N GLY A 838 32.58 4.17 25.88
CA GLY A 838 31.84 5.29 25.31
C GLY A 838 32.39 5.78 23.97
N MET A 839 31.73 6.80 23.40
CA MET A 839 32.14 7.43 22.15
C MET A 839 31.84 8.94 22.16
N PHE A 840 32.20 9.62 21.07
CA PHE A 840 31.94 11.04 20.89
C PHE A 840 30.78 11.28 19.93
N PHE A 841 30.02 12.32 20.24
CA PHE A 841 28.98 12.90 19.41
C PHE A 841 29.26 14.39 19.23
N MET A 842 28.68 15.00 18.21
CA MET A 842 28.62 16.46 18.07
C MET A 842 27.15 16.88 18.13
N LEU A 843 26.81 17.74 19.08
CA LEU A 843 25.50 18.38 19.17
C LEU A 843 25.55 19.69 18.39
N GLU A 844 24.72 19.81 17.37
CA GLU A 844 24.44 21.05 16.62
C GLU A 844 23.07 21.59 17.05
N MET A 845 23.08 22.80 17.58
CA MET A 845 21.89 23.57 17.97
C MET A 845 21.66 24.65 16.92
N HIS A 846 20.47 24.68 16.31
CA HIS A 846 20.05 25.83 15.51
C HIS A 846 19.08 26.70 16.30
N TYR A 847 19.48 27.95 16.52
CA TYR A 847 18.64 28.99 17.09
C TYR A 847 18.13 29.96 16.02
N ASP A 848 16.84 30.26 16.06
CA ASP A 848 16.19 31.31 15.28
C ASP A 848 15.85 32.49 16.21
N ASN A 849 16.57 33.61 16.05
CA ASN A 849 16.44 34.82 16.87
C ASN A 849 16.34 36.07 15.98
N PRO A 850 15.33 36.18 15.10
CA PRO A 850 15.20 37.26 14.12
C PRO A 850 15.00 38.66 14.73
N GLU A 851 14.62 38.72 16.02
CA GLU A 851 14.50 39.97 16.77
C GLU A 851 15.84 40.39 17.44
N ALA A 852 16.89 39.59 17.29
CA ALA A 852 18.21 39.77 17.89
C ALA A 852 18.14 40.06 19.40
N VAL A 853 17.28 39.32 20.12
CA VAL A 853 17.08 39.51 21.56
C VAL A 853 18.33 39.05 22.31
N SER A 854 18.78 39.86 23.27
CA SER A 854 20.01 39.63 24.02
C SER A 854 19.81 38.97 25.39
N GLY A 855 20.85 38.28 25.86
CA GLY A 855 20.92 37.76 27.24
C GLY A 855 20.04 36.54 27.52
N ILE A 856 19.59 35.83 26.48
CA ILE A 856 18.82 34.59 26.60
C ILE A 856 19.77 33.46 26.99
N GLN A 857 19.57 32.87 28.16
CA GLN A 857 20.34 31.70 28.60
C GLN A 857 19.60 30.43 28.20
N ASP A 858 20.31 29.54 27.52
CA ASP A 858 19.78 28.26 27.06
C ASP A 858 20.65 27.10 27.53
N ASP A 859 20.00 25.98 27.80
CA ASP A 859 20.58 24.68 28.15
C ASP A 859 19.78 23.55 27.49
N SER A 860 19.06 23.86 26.40
CA SER A 860 18.25 22.91 25.64
C SER A 860 19.14 21.85 24.97
N GLY A 861 18.54 20.72 24.59
CA GLY A 861 19.26 19.56 24.09
C GLY A 861 18.37 18.36 23.84
N LEU A 862 18.95 17.16 23.93
CA LEU A 862 18.28 15.88 23.72
C LEU A 862 18.46 14.98 24.94
N THR A 863 17.42 14.30 25.38
CA THR A 863 17.53 13.15 26.29
C THR A 863 17.63 11.88 25.45
N VAL A 864 18.78 11.21 25.51
CA VAL A 864 19.06 9.96 24.80
C VAL A 864 18.85 8.78 25.75
N TYR A 865 18.13 7.77 25.29
CA TYR A 865 17.79 6.59 26.08
C TYR A 865 18.60 5.38 25.61
N TYR A 866 19.21 4.66 26.54
CA TYR A 866 20.11 3.55 26.21
C TYR A 866 20.08 2.41 27.25
N THR A 867 20.36 1.18 26.82
CA THR A 867 20.27 -0.03 27.66
C THR A 867 21.40 -1.03 27.37
N ASP A 868 21.79 -1.85 28.36
CA ASP A 868 22.71 -2.97 28.19
C ASP A 868 22.03 -4.26 27.68
N VAL A 869 20.70 -4.23 27.53
CA VAL A 869 19.95 -5.28 26.84
C VAL A 869 20.09 -5.09 25.34
N LEU A 870 21.13 -5.72 24.76
CA LEU A 870 21.44 -5.59 23.34
C LEU A 870 20.32 -6.14 22.46
N ARG A 871 19.91 -5.32 21.50
CA ARG A 871 18.94 -5.68 20.47
C ARG A 871 19.67 -6.40 19.30
N PRO A 872 19.02 -7.32 18.58
CA PRO A 872 19.70 -8.13 17.56
C PRO A 872 20.14 -7.35 16.31
N LEU A 873 19.54 -6.19 16.03
CA LEU A 873 19.81 -5.41 14.83
C LEU A 873 20.47 -4.07 15.18
N GLU A 874 21.58 -3.78 14.52
CA GLU A 874 22.29 -2.52 14.65
C GLU A 874 21.83 -1.55 13.56
N MET A 875 21.43 -0.33 13.96
CA MET A 875 20.97 0.70 13.02
C MET A 875 21.98 1.84 12.83
N THR A 876 21.78 2.59 11.76
CA THR A 876 22.32 3.93 11.55
C THR A 876 21.34 4.73 10.67
N THR A 877 21.69 5.97 10.35
CA THR A 877 20.87 6.87 9.52
C THR A 877 21.63 7.22 8.25
N LEU A 878 20.92 7.23 7.11
CA LEU A 878 21.43 7.66 5.81
C LEU A 878 20.75 8.97 5.41
N GLN A 879 21.53 10.01 5.21
CA GLN A 879 21.05 11.24 4.56
C GLN A 879 20.96 11.03 3.06
N VAL A 880 19.80 11.28 2.47
CA VAL A 880 19.58 11.31 1.02
C VAL A 880 19.08 12.67 0.58
N GLY A 881 19.44 13.07 -0.65
CA GLY A 881 18.79 14.19 -1.31
C GLY A 881 19.72 15.23 -1.92
N ALA A 882 19.34 16.51 -1.83
CA ALA A 882 20.10 17.62 -2.40
C ALA A 882 21.27 17.98 -1.48
N ALA A 883 22.43 18.16 -2.07
CA ALA A 883 23.61 18.67 -1.40
C ALA A 883 23.50 20.17 -1.23
N ILE A 884 23.89 20.71 -0.06
CA ILE A 884 24.06 22.17 0.07
C ILE A 884 25.19 22.60 -0.87
N HIS A 885 24.82 23.37 -1.91
CA HIS A 885 25.70 23.80 -2.99
C HIS A 885 25.15 25.05 -3.69
N ALA A 886 26.04 25.93 -4.15
CA ALA A 886 25.72 27.18 -4.86
C ALA A 886 24.91 27.00 -6.16
N ALA A 887 24.87 25.80 -6.71
CA ALA A 887 24.14 25.49 -7.94
C ALA A 887 22.65 25.18 -7.69
N GLU A 888 22.28 24.95 -6.43
CA GLU A 888 20.90 24.74 -6.00
C GLU A 888 20.20 26.11 -5.88
N ILE A 889 19.49 26.50 -6.93
CA ILE A 889 18.88 27.84 -7.06
C ILE A 889 17.37 27.70 -7.28
N ILE A 890 16.61 28.42 -6.47
CA ILE A 890 15.15 28.54 -6.55
C ILE A 890 14.82 29.99 -6.94
N PRO A 891 14.24 30.23 -8.13
CA PRO A 891 13.86 31.57 -8.56
C PRO A 891 12.81 32.19 -7.64
N SER A 892 12.81 33.51 -7.51
CA SER A 892 11.79 34.23 -6.74
C SER A 892 10.45 34.31 -7.49
N GLY A 893 9.36 34.53 -6.75
CA GLY A 893 8.03 34.77 -7.33
C GLY A 893 7.36 33.54 -7.95
N GLN A 894 7.89 32.33 -7.76
CA GLN A 894 7.31 31.11 -8.32
C GLN A 894 6.25 30.55 -7.37
N LYS A 895 5.05 30.28 -7.89
CA LYS A 895 4.00 29.64 -7.09
C LYS A 895 4.29 28.16 -6.82
N GLN A 896 5.03 27.53 -7.75
CA GLN A 896 5.44 26.15 -7.71
C GLN A 896 6.80 26.03 -8.39
N PHE A 897 7.76 25.39 -7.74
CA PHE A 897 9.08 25.12 -8.31
C PHE A 897 9.61 23.78 -7.78
N PHE A 898 9.73 22.80 -8.67
CA PHE A 898 10.20 21.47 -8.34
C PHE A 898 11.73 21.39 -8.38
N HIS A 899 12.27 20.74 -7.36
CA HIS A 899 13.70 20.57 -7.17
C HIS A 899 14.01 19.12 -6.79
N ALA A 900 15.10 18.54 -7.30
CA ALA A 900 15.43 17.15 -6.98
C ALA A 900 16.85 16.96 -6.47
N GLY A 901 17.01 16.00 -5.56
CA GLY A 901 18.30 15.50 -5.11
C GLY A 901 18.37 13.99 -5.25
N HIS A 902 19.53 13.47 -5.64
CA HIS A 902 19.67 12.08 -6.06
C HIS A 902 20.66 11.32 -5.18
N CYS A 903 20.29 10.09 -4.84
CA CYS A 903 21.20 9.04 -4.43
C CYS A 903 21.38 8.07 -5.61
N SER A 904 22.55 8.11 -6.24
CA SER A 904 22.80 7.31 -7.44
C SER A 904 22.80 5.80 -7.17
N SER A 905 22.31 5.02 -8.13
CA SER A 905 22.41 3.56 -8.17
C SER A 905 23.84 3.06 -8.00
N LEU A 906 24.85 3.84 -8.41
CA LEU A 906 26.26 3.51 -8.20
C LEU A 906 26.66 3.54 -6.72
N CYS A 907 26.17 4.51 -5.94
CA CYS A 907 26.46 4.59 -4.51
C CYS A 907 25.78 3.42 -3.79
N THR A 908 24.49 3.17 -4.02
CA THR A 908 23.77 2.04 -3.44
C THR A 908 24.40 0.70 -3.84
N SER A 909 24.76 0.50 -5.11
CA SER A 909 25.50 -0.68 -5.59
C SER A 909 26.84 -0.91 -4.88
N THR A 910 27.48 0.17 -4.42
CA THR A 910 28.80 0.12 -3.81
C THR A 910 28.73 -0.15 -2.31
N VAL A 911 27.75 0.45 -1.63
CA VAL A 911 27.69 0.45 -0.17
C VAL A 911 26.66 -0.50 0.41
N PHE A 912 25.56 -0.78 -0.29
CA PHE A 912 24.52 -1.67 0.22
C PHE A 912 24.96 -3.12 0.07
N PRO A 913 24.66 -3.99 1.04
CA PRO A 913 24.97 -5.40 0.95
C PRO A 913 23.97 -6.10 0.00
N PRO A 914 24.29 -7.31 -0.50
CA PRO A 914 23.41 -8.04 -1.43
C PRO A 914 21.97 -8.23 -0.94
N GLU A 915 21.79 -8.45 0.36
CA GLU A 915 20.51 -8.57 1.04
C GLU A 915 19.73 -7.25 1.18
N GLY A 916 20.38 -6.12 0.88
CA GLY A 916 19.82 -4.78 1.01
C GLY A 916 19.90 -4.19 2.41
N ILE A 917 19.31 -3.01 2.56
CA ILE A 917 19.06 -2.37 3.85
C ILE A 917 17.56 -2.28 4.11
N HIS A 918 17.16 -2.35 5.37
CA HIS A 918 15.78 -2.29 5.81
C HIS A 918 15.54 -0.96 6.52
N VAL A 919 14.82 -0.07 5.87
CA VAL A 919 14.44 1.25 6.38
C VAL A 919 13.18 1.10 7.22
N PHE A 920 13.20 1.56 8.46
CA PHE A 920 12.06 1.44 9.39
C PHE A 920 11.44 2.79 9.76
N SER A 921 12.13 3.89 9.50
CA SER A 921 11.59 5.24 9.67
C SER A 921 12.30 6.22 8.73
N GLY A 922 11.70 7.40 8.56
CA GLY A 922 12.41 8.52 7.95
C GLY A 922 11.85 9.90 8.29
N LEU A 923 12.66 10.92 8.04
CA LEU A 923 12.35 12.32 8.28
C LEU A 923 12.54 13.13 7.01
N LEU A 924 11.56 13.94 6.63
CA LEU A 924 11.64 14.89 5.52
C LEU A 924 12.05 16.26 6.05
N HIS A 925 12.96 16.95 5.35
CA HIS A 925 13.48 18.24 5.79
C HIS A 925 13.60 19.26 4.64
N SER A 926 12.99 20.42 4.85
CA SER A 926 13.04 21.63 4.03
C SER A 926 12.84 22.86 4.94
N HIS A 927 13.05 24.08 4.41
CA HIS A 927 12.80 25.32 5.12
C HIS A 927 11.43 25.94 4.76
N LEU A 928 11.29 27.26 4.92
CA LEU A 928 10.01 27.99 4.92
C LEU A 928 9.19 27.88 3.62
N ILE A 929 9.83 27.68 2.47
CA ILE A 929 9.13 27.64 1.18
C ILE A 929 8.80 26.23 0.72
N GLY A 930 9.22 25.18 1.44
CA GLY A 930 8.79 23.80 1.18
C GLY A 930 7.28 23.62 1.35
N ARG A 931 6.64 22.93 0.41
CA ARG A 931 5.19 22.63 0.43
C ARG A 931 4.88 21.16 0.25
N LYS A 932 5.66 20.46 -0.58
CA LYS A 932 5.48 19.03 -0.84
C LYS A 932 6.83 18.36 -0.93
N MET A 933 6.93 17.14 -0.42
CA MET A 933 8.17 16.38 -0.44
C MET A 933 7.91 14.88 -0.64
N ARG A 934 8.69 14.24 -1.51
CA ARG A 934 8.61 12.79 -1.71
C ARG A 934 9.96 12.15 -1.95
N VAL A 935 10.15 10.93 -1.44
CA VAL A 935 11.30 10.07 -1.71
C VAL A 935 10.87 8.99 -2.69
N ARG A 936 11.31 9.13 -3.93
CA ARG A 936 11.05 8.21 -5.03
C ARG A 936 12.15 7.17 -5.09
N VAL A 937 11.81 5.93 -5.39
CA VAL A 937 12.79 4.83 -5.52
C VAL A 937 12.64 4.22 -6.90
N PHE A 938 13.76 4.10 -7.61
CA PHE A 938 13.82 3.49 -8.92
C PHE A 938 14.66 2.23 -8.86
N ARG A 939 14.10 1.11 -9.34
CA ARG A 939 14.78 -0.18 -9.43
C ARG A 939 14.75 -0.63 -10.87
N ASN A 940 15.93 -0.82 -11.47
CA ASN A 940 16.07 -1.21 -12.88
C ASN A 940 15.34 -0.27 -13.87
N GLY A 941 15.19 1.02 -13.52
CA GLY A 941 14.52 2.02 -14.35
C GLY A 941 13.00 2.13 -14.13
N GLU A 942 12.41 1.29 -13.28
CA GLU A 942 11.00 1.38 -12.90
C GLU A 942 10.84 2.09 -11.55
N GLU A 943 9.87 2.99 -11.44
CA GLU A 943 9.53 3.65 -10.19
C GLU A 943 8.72 2.70 -9.29
N LEU A 944 9.18 2.51 -8.07
CA LEU A 944 8.47 1.80 -7.00
C LEU A 944 7.54 2.77 -6.26
N PRO A 945 6.60 2.26 -5.42
CA PRO A 945 5.85 3.12 -4.51
C PRO A 945 6.77 4.06 -3.73
N TRP A 946 6.32 5.31 -3.56
CA TRP A 946 7.12 6.32 -2.89
C TRP A 946 7.44 5.89 -1.46
N LEU A 947 8.72 5.95 -1.10
CA LEU A 947 9.21 5.57 0.23
C LEU A 947 8.66 6.50 1.32
N LEU A 948 8.58 7.79 1.01
CA LEU A 948 7.97 8.84 1.82
C LEU A 948 7.23 9.79 0.90
N ASN A 949 6.04 10.25 1.30
CA ASN A 949 5.28 11.29 0.61
C ASN A 949 4.60 12.20 1.64
N ASP A 950 4.72 13.50 1.44
CA ASP A 950 3.94 14.50 2.15
C ASP A 950 3.59 15.64 1.20
N ASP A 951 2.36 15.63 0.66
CA ASP A 951 1.81 16.69 -0.19
C ASP A 951 1.33 17.92 0.59
N ASN A 952 1.37 17.88 1.93
CA ASN A 952 0.94 18.94 2.83
C ASN A 952 2.02 19.36 3.83
N TYR A 953 3.30 19.13 3.47
CA TYR A 953 4.47 19.36 4.31
C TYR A 953 4.40 20.71 5.05
N ASP A 954 4.65 20.64 6.36
CA ASP A 954 4.69 21.81 7.24
C ASP A 954 6.07 21.92 7.87
N PHE A 955 6.77 23.02 7.55
CA PHE A 955 8.05 23.36 8.14
C PHE A 955 8.03 23.34 9.69
N ASN A 956 6.90 23.65 10.32
CA ASN A 956 6.77 23.66 11.77
C ASN A 956 6.35 22.30 12.37
N TYR A 957 6.26 21.26 11.55
CA TYR A 957 5.95 19.90 11.96
C TYR A 957 6.85 18.90 11.26
N GLN A 958 8.03 18.69 11.84
CA GLN A 958 9.06 17.80 11.29
C GLN A 958 9.27 16.62 12.21
N GLN A 959 8.23 15.79 12.32
CA GLN A 959 8.25 14.55 13.10
C GLN A 959 8.76 13.38 12.25
N VAL A 960 9.64 12.54 12.83
CA VAL A 960 10.04 11.25 12.25
C VAL A 960 8.80 10.40 11.99
N ARG A 961 8.72 9.84 10.78
CA ARG A 961 7.65 8.96 10.34
C ARG A 961 8.11 7.52 10.44
N VAL A 962 7.37 6.70 11.18
CA VAL A 962 7.65 5.27 11.35
C VAL A 962 6.89 4.50 10.28
N PHE A 963 7.50 3.48 9.69
CA PHE A 963 6.81 2.62 8.74
C PHE A 963 6.13 1.44 9.45
N ARG A 964 4.94 1.06 8.98
CA ARG A 964 4.24 -0.15 9.46
C ARG A 964 5.05 -1.40 9.19
N GLU A 965 5.66 -1.43 8.02
CA GLU A 965 6.54 -2.49 7.57
C GLU A 965 7.88 -1.88 7.17
N HIS A 966 8.98 -2.57 7.51
CA HIS A 966 10.31 -2.11 7.13
C HIS A 966 10.51 -2.29 5.62
N ILE A 967 10.93 -1.23 4.94
CA ILE A 967 11.04 -1.18 3.48
C ILE A 967 12.47 -1.52 3.08
N THR A 968 12.64 -2.46 2.13
CA THR A 968 13.96 -2.93 1.71
C THR A 968 14.47 -2.21 0.47
N LEU A 969 15.65 -1.60 0.57
CA LEU A 969 16.39 -0.97 -0.53
C LEU A 969 17.60 -1.84 -0.90
N TYR A 970 17.75 -2.16 -2.19
CA TYR A 970 18.79 -3.06 -2.68
C TYR A 970 19.96 -2.32 -3.35
N PRO A 971 21.12 -2.97 -3.48
CA PRO A 971 22.20 -2.48 -4.33
C PRO A 971 21.71 -2.24 -5.76
N GLY A 972 21.94 -1.03 -6.28
CA GLY A 972 21.50 -0.64 -7.63
C GLY A 972 20.23 0.20 -7.66
N ASP A 973 19.50 0.31 -6.55
CA ASP A 973 18.37 1.23 -6.45
C ASP A 973 18.84 2.70 -6.54
N GLN A 974 18.10 3.54 -7.25
CA GLN A 974 18.30 4.99 -7.23
C GLN A 974 17.20 5.63 -6.38
N LEU A 975 17.59 6.51 -5.46
CA LEU A 975 16.63 7.29 -4.68
C LEU A 975 16.64 8.74 -5.14
N ILE A 976 15.47 9.36 -5.17
CA ILE A 976 15.30 10.77 -5.53
C ILE A 976 14.44 11.43 -4.47
N ILE A 977 14.96 12.42 -3.76
CA ILE A 977 14.10 13.38 -3.06
C ILE A 977 13.61 14.39 -4.08
N GLU A 978 12.32 14.67 -4.09
CA GLU A 978 11.74 15.77 -4.86
C GLU A 978 10.99 16.69 -3.92
N CYS A 979 11.31 17.99 -3.99
CA CYS A 979 10.70 19.04 -3.20
C CYS A 979 9.94 20.01 -4.11
N ASP A 980 8.74 20.40 -3.69
CA ASP A 980 7.94 21.45 -4.31
C ASP A 980 8.00 22.71 -3.44
N TYR A 981 8.49 23.80 -4.03
CA TYR A 981 8.67 25.08 -3.38
C TYR A 981 7.68 26.14 -3.84
N ASP A 982 7.15 26.92 -2.89
CA ASP A 982 6.38 28.16 -3.15
C ASP A 982 7.19 29.40 -2.75
N SER A 983 7.89 29.97 -3.73
CA SER A 983 8.68 31.20 -3.58
C SER A 983 7.89 32.46 -3.96
N SER A 984 6.56 32.40 -4.11
CA SER A 984 5.73 33.54 -4.54
C SER A 984 5.78 34.73 -3.57
N GLY A 985 6.07 34.46 -2.30
CA GLY A 985 6.27 35.48 -1.26
C GLY A 985 7.71 36.00 -1.15
N ARG A 986 8.65 35.54 -1.97
CA ARG A 986 10.05 35.98 -1.95
C ARG A 986 10.28 37.06 -3.01
N ASP A 987 10.89 38.17 -2.61
CA ASP A 987 11.33 39.24 -3.51
C ASP A 987 12.74 38.99 -4.07
N SER A 988 13.49 38.04 -3.48
CA SER A 988 14.86 37.68 -3.85
C SER A 988 14.97 36.19 -4.15
N VAL A 989 15.94 35.83 -5.00
CA VAL A 989 16.31 34.45 -5.30
C VAL A 989 16.70 33.72 -4.02
N THR A 990 16.31 32.45 -3.92
CA THR A 990 16.66 31.56 -2.82
C THR A 990 17.70 30.56 -3.30
N VAL A 991 18.73 30.31 -2.49
CA VAL A 991 19.76 29.31 -2.74
C VAL A 991 19.71 28.23 -1.66
N SER A 992 20.33 27.07 -1.91
CA SER A 992 20.52 26.11 -0.81
C SER A 992 21.50 26.66 0.22
N GLY A 993 21.19 26.41 1.49
CA GLY A 993 21.99 26.92 2.59
C GLY A 993 21.44 26.51 3.95
N PHE A 994 22.07 27.06 4.99
CA PHE A 994 21.75 26.73 6.37
C PHE A 994 20.67 27.65 6.93
N GLY A 995 20.67 28.93 6.60
CA GLY A 995 19.70 29.88 7.16
C GLY A 995 18.24 29.53 6.83
N THR A 996 17.32 29.86 7.73
CA THR A 996 15.86 29.63 7.57
C THR A 996 15.27 30.30 6.31
N THR A 997 15.94 31.32 5.79
CA THR A 997 15.54 32.03 4.56
C THR A 997 16.18 31.45 3.28
N GLU A 998 17.17 30.58 3.42
CA GLU A 998 17.72 29.69 2.40
C GLU A 998 16.88 28.39 2.36
N GLU A 999 17.23 27.40 1.55
CA GLU A 999 16.46 26.14 1.45
C GLU A 999 17.29 24.86 1.55
N MET A 1000 16.59 23.77 1.89
CA MET A 1000 17.10 22.40 1.88
C MET A 1000 16.06 21.46 1.25
N CYS A 1001 16.54 20.37 0.65
CA CYS A 1001 15.71 19.29 0.12
C CYS A 1001 16.34 17.95 0.50
N MET A 1002 15.98 17.40 1.66
CA MET A 1002 16.66 16.22 2.22
C MET A 1002 15.67 15.25 2.86
N ALA A 1003 16.06 13.98 2.91
CA ALA A 1003 15.46 13.01 3.80
C ALA A 1003 16.53 12.26 4.61
N PHE A 1004 16.17 11.85 5.82
CA PHE A 1004 17.00 11.05 6.70
C PHE A 1004 16.32 9.70 6.90
N LEU A 1005 16.94 8.63 6.44
CA LEU A 1005 16.38 7.28 6.47
C LEU A 1005 17.07 6.49 7.57
N GLN A 1006 16.34 5.99 8.55
CA GLN A 1006 16.89 5.11 9.59
C GLN A 1006 16.74 3.65 9.17
N TYR A 1007 17.84 2.91 9.23
CA TYR A 1007 17.89 1.57 8.65
C TYR A 1007 18.85 0.62 9.39
N TYR A 1008 18.70 -0.67 9.12
CA TYR A 1008 19.66 -1.73 9.46
C TYR A 1008 19.92 -2.64 8.24
N PRO A 1009 21.03 -3.40 8.19
CA PRO A 1009 22.16 -3.35 9.11
C PRO A 1009 22.93 -2.02 8.97
N ALA A 1010 23.57 -1.57 10.05
CA ALA A 1010 24.39 -0.36 10.03
C ALA A 1010 25.57 -0.47 9.04
N LEU A 1011 25.72 0.52 8.16
CA LEU A 1011 26.79 0.59 7.16
C LEU A 1011 27.69 1.82 7.40
N ASN A 1012 28.87 1.81 6.78
CA ASN A 1012 29.80 2.96 6.78
C ASN A 1012 29.44 3.97 5.68
N VAL A 1013 28.22 4.51 5.72
CA VAL A 1013 27.74 5.57 4.82
C VAL A 1013 26.86 6.54 5.58
N ALA A 1014 27.24 7.82 5.57
CA ALA A 1014 26.52 8.89 6.24
C ALA A 1014 25.58 9.64 5.28
N ALA A 1015 26.01 9.83 4.03
CA ALA A 1015 25.24 10.57 3.04
C ALA A 1015 25.37 10.02 1.63
N CYS A 1016 24.25 10.02 0.92
CA CYS A 1016 24.13 9.76 -0.51
C CYS A 1016 23.31 10.89 -1.14
N ASN A 1017 23.98 11.93 -1.63
CA ASN A 1017 23.33 13.15 -2.12
C ASN A 1017 23.92 13.63 -3.44
N SER A 1018 23.27 14.61 -4.07
CA SER A 1018 23.73 15.16 -5.33
C SER A 1018 23.47 16.66 -5.43
N TYR A 1019 24.11 17.33 -6.38
CA TYR A 1019 23.73 18.68 -6.81
C TYR A 1019 23.77 18.79 -8.34
N PRO A 1020 23.00 19.70 -8.96
CA PRO A 1020 22.97 19.93 -10.40
C PRO A 1020 24.35 20.22 -10.99
N ASN A 1021 24.46 20.07 -12.31
CA ASN A 1021 25.70 20.41 -12.99
C ASN A 1021 25.97 21.92 -12.91
N PHE A 1022 26.82 22.31 -11.96
CA PHE A 1022 27.12 23.72 -11.69
C PHE A 1022 27.65 24.47 -12.92
N GLU A 1023 28.40 23.81 -13.82
CA GLU A 1023 28.86 24.45 -15.06
C GLU A 1023 27.69 24.78 -15.99
N ALA A 1024 26.72 23.87 -16.10
CA ALA A 1024 25.52 24.09 -16.90
C ALA A 1024 24.67 25.22 -16.30
N VAL A 1025 24.39 25.16 -14.99
CA VAL A 1025 23.61 26.16 -14.26
C VAL A 1025 24.25 27.54 -14.38
N PHE A 1026 25.52 27.69 -14.00
CA PHE A 1026 26.20 28.99 -14.00
C PHE A 1026 26.42 29.58 -15.39
N SER A 1027 26.55 28.74 -16.42
CA SER A 1027 26.66 29.20 -17.80
C SER A 1027 25.41 29.93 -18.30
N LEU A 1028 24.21 29.59 -17.78
CA LEU A 1028 22.96 30.30 -18.10
C LEU A 1028 22.99 31.75 -17.64
N PHE A 1029 23.65 32.01 -16.52
CA PHE A 1029 23.77 33.33 -15.89
C PHE A 1029 25.06 34.06 -16.28
N GLY A 1030 25.92 33.44 -17.11
CA GLY A 1030 27.22 34.01 -17.49
C GLY A 1030 28.24 34.06 -16.35
N ILE A 1031 28.05 33.25 -15.30
CA ILE A 1031 28.94 33.16 -14.15
C ILE A 1031 30.09 32.21 -14.49
N THR A 1032 31.34 32.63 -14.22
CA THR A 1032 32.54 31.85 -14.56
C THR A 1032 33.27 31.27 -13.36
N ASP A 1033 33.05 31.83 -12.17
CA ASP A 1033 33.73 31.41 -10.95
C ASP A 1033 32.81 31.67 -9.75
N VAL A 1034 32.82 30.75 -8.80
CA VAL A 1034 32.08 30.85 -7.53
C VAL A 1034 32.96 30.27 -6.43
N TRP A 1035 33.14 31.01 -5.34
CA TRP A 1035 33.86 30.54 -4.16
C TRP A 1035 33.09 30.88 -2.89
N VAL A 1036 33.42 30.18 -1.80
CA VAL A 1036 32.84 30.45 -0.49
C VAL A 1036 33.76 31.41 0.26
N ASP A 1037 33.21 32.50 0.78
CA ASP A 1037 33.92 33.35 1.74
C ASP A 1037 33.75 32.77 3.16
N GLN A 1038 34.83 32.25 3.72
CA GLN A 1038 34.82 31.65 5.06
C GLN A 1038 34.90 32.69 6.18
N ASP A 1039 35.33 33.92 5.88
CA ASP A 1039 35.43 35.01 6.85
C ASP A 1039 34.07 35.74 6.98
N GLU A 1040 33.22 35.67 5.95
CA GLU A 1040 31.86 36.24 5.89
C GLU A 1040 30.76 35.16 5.90
N GLY A 1041 30.87 34.17 6.79
CA GLY A 1041 29.72 33.31 7.14
C GLY A 1041 29.31 32.25 6.10
N TYR A 1042 30.25 31.78 5.26
CA TYR A 1042 30.01 30.77 4.22
C TYR A 1042 29.13 31.25 3.05
N GLU A 1043 29.09 32.55 2.77
CA GLU A 1043 28.41 33.08 1.60
C GLU A 1043 29.10 32.70 0.28
N TYR A 1044 28.30 32.46 -0.76
CA TYR A 1044 28.78 32.20 -2.11
C TYR A 1044 29.06 33.51 -2.84
N MET A 1045 30.30 33.70 -3.31
CA MET A 1045 30.77 34.91 -3.98
C MET A 1045 31.00 34.66 -5.48
N VAL A 1046 30.60 35.62 -6.31
CA VAL A 1046 30.89 35.63 -7.76
C VAL A 1046 31.96 36.66 -8.15
N SER A 1047 32.23 37.63 -7.26
CA SER A 1047 33.29 38.63 -7.40
C SER A 1047 33.77 39.09 -6.02
N GLU A 1048 34.91 39.81 -5.93
CA GLU A 1048 35.44 40.33 -4.65
C GLU A 1048 34.46 41.19 -3.83
N ASN A 1049 33.40 41.74 -4.42
CA ASN A 1049 32.42 42.58 -3.71
C ASN A 1049 30.96 42.27 -4.09
N GLN A 1050 30.65 41.06 -4.55
CA GLN A 1050 29.29 40.69 -4.91
C GLN A 1050 29.01 39.22 -4.62
N THR A 1051 27.96 38.97 -3.84
CA THR A 1051 27.44 37.64 -3.53
C THR A 1051 26.71 37.06 -4.74
N LEU A 1052 26.57 35.74 -4.77
CA LEU A 1052 25.80 35.03 -5.80
C LEU A 1052 24.33 35.47 -5.78
N VAL A 1053 23.73 35.61 -4.60
CA VAL A 1053 22.34 36.04 -4.44
C VAL A 1053 22.14 37.46 -4.97
N ASP A 1054 23.03 38.40 -4.64
CA ASP A 1054 22.97 39.77 -5.17
C ASP A 1054 23.07 39.80 -6.69
N TYR A 1055 24.01 39.03 -7.25
CA TYR A 1055 24.17 38.92 -8.70
C TYR A 1055 22.91 38.36 -9.38
N LEU A 1056 22.33 37.30 -8.83
CA LEU A 1056 21.12 36.68 -9.39
C LEU A 1056 19.87 37.56 -9.23
N ASN A 1057 19.79 38.39 -8.19
CA ASN A 1057 18.71 39.37 -8.04
C ASN A 1057 18.81 40.53 -9.05
N GLU A 1058 20.02 40.89 -9.47
CA GLU A 1058 20.26 41.90 -10.53
C GLU A 1058 20.11 41.32 -11.96
N PHE A 1059 20.12 40.00 -12.09
CA PHE A 1059 20.03 39.30 -13.37
C PHE A 1059 18.64 39.44 -14.02
N ASP A 1060 18.60 39.58 -15.35
CA ASP A 1060 17.34 39.62 -16.10
C ASP A 1060 16.82 38.21 -16.40
N TRP A 1061 15.96 37.72 -15.51
CA TRP A 1061 15.32 36.41 -15.62
C TRP A 1061 14.34 36.28 -16.79
N SER A 1062 13.94 37.38 -17.47
CA SER A 1062 12.94 37.33 -18.55
C SER A 1062 13.37 36.53 -19.79
N GLY A 1063 14.67 36.30 -19.94
CA GLY A 1063 15.25 35.48 -21.01
C GLY A 1063 15.42 34.00 -20.66
N ILE A 1064 15.14 33.58 -19.43
CA ILE A 1064 15.27 32.19 -18.98
C ILE A 1064 13.97 31.46 -19.21
N ASP A 1065 14.06 30.29 -19.83
CA ASP A 1065 12.98 29.32 -19.90
C ASP A 1065 12.84 28.63 -18.54
N MET A 1066 11.80 28.98 -17.78
CA MET A 1066 11.60 28.49 -16.41
C MET A 1066 11.32 26.98 -16.37
N GLU A 1067 10.60 26.46 -17.35
CA GLU A 1067 10.32 25.02 -17.44
C GLU A 1067 11.61 24.26 -17.75
N GLY A 1068 12.39 24.74 -18.72
CA GLY A 1068 13.71 24.19 -19.03
C GLY A 1068 14.72 24.33 -17.88
N PHE A 1069 14.66 25.40 -17.10
CA PHE A 1069 15.50 25.58 -15.91
C PHE A 1069 15.10 24.59 -14.82
N GLN A 1070 13.80 24.41 -14.57
CA GLN A 1070 13.32 23.40 -13.62
C GLN A 1070 13.70 21.98 -14.05
N ASP A 1071 13.62 21.66 -15.34
CA ASP A 1071 14.10 20.39 -15.88
C ASP A 1071 15.59 20.16 -15.62
N LEU A 1072 16.42 21.20 -15.77
CA LEU A 1072 17.85 21.16 -15.44
C LEU A 1072 18.11 20.86 -13.96
N MET A 1073 17.25 21.35 -13.06
CA MET A 1073 17.35 21.12 -11.62
C MET A 1073 16.83 19.74 -11.17
N ARG A 1074 16.09 19.03 -12.03
CA ARG A 1074 15.44 17.75 -11.69
C ARG A 1074 16.05 16.55 -12.40
N TYR A 1075 16.19 16.67 -13.71
CA TYR A 1075 16.36 15.54 -14.63
C TYR A 1075 17.73 15.51 -15.30
N ASP A 1076 18.39 16.66 -15.43
CA ASP A 1076 19.71 16.70 -16.03
C ASP A 1076 20.74 15.96 -15.15
N PRO A 1077 21.92 15.61 -15.69
CA PRO A 1077 22.90 14.85 -14.91
C PRO A 1077 23.46 15.63 -13.71
N HIS A 1078 23.18 15.13 -12.50
CA HIS A 1078 23.72 15.69 -11.25
C HIS A 1078 25.11 15.13 -10.90
N TYR A 1079 25.87 15.90 -10.14
CA TYR A 1079 27.06 15.44 -9.44
C TYR A 1079 26.66 14.69 -8.18
N ALA A 1080 26.76 13.36 -8.19
CA ALA A 1080 26.47 12.55 -7.00
C ALA A 1080 27.69 12.38 -6.09
N ARG A 1081 27.43 12.33 -4.77
CA ARG A 1081 28.40 12.13 -3.69
C ARG A 1081 27.93 11.01 -2.78
N CYS A 1082 28.85 10.07 -2.52
CA CYS A 1082 28.69 8.96 -1.59
C CYS A 1082 29.74 9.12 -0.48
N ILE A 1083 29.31 9.41 0.75
CA ILE A 1083 30.18 9.88 1.84
C ILE A 1083 30.12 8.89 3.01
N SER A 1084 31.29 8.49 3.52
CA SER A 1084 31.42 7.58 4.65
C SER A 1084 31.14 8.25 5.99
N ASN A 1085 31.05 7.47 7.08
CA ASN A 1085 30.82 7.99 8.44
C ASN A 1085 31.98 8.87 8.94
N ARG A 1086 33.15 8.83 8.28
CA ARG A 1086 34.32 9.69 8.55
C ARG A 1086 34.35 10.96 7.71
N GLY A 1087 33.34 11.19 6.88
CA GLY A 1087 33.34 12.29 5.92
C GLY A 1087 34.25 12.07 4.71
N GLU A 1088 34.78 10.85 4.54
CA GLU A 1088 35.59 10.50 3.37
C GLU A 1088 34.67 10.23 2.17
N LEU A 1089 35.08 10.73 1.01
CA LEU A 1089 34.37 10.46 -0.22
C LEU A 1089 34.63 9.02 -0.66
N ILE A 1090 33.62 8.15 -0.57
CA ILE A 1090 33.66 6.77 -1.06
C ILE A 1090 33.69 6.82 -2.59
N LEU A 1091 32.78 7.62 -3.17
CA LEU A 1091 32.65 7.86 -4.60
C LEU A 1091 32.13 9.30 -4.82
N ALA A 1092 32.76 10.03 -5.73
CA ALA A 1092 32.13 11.15 -6.45
C ALA A 1092 32.26 10.88 -7.94
N TRP A 1093 31.24 11.25 -8.70
CA TRP A 1093 31.31 11.13 -10.15
C TRP A 1093 30.70 12.36 -10.84
N ASN A 1094 31.34 12.72 -11.95
CA ASN A 1094 30.88 13.72 -12.90
C ASN A 1094 30.44 13.01 -14.19
N PRO A 1095 29.18 13.15 -14.62
CA PRO A 1095 28.67 12.62 -15.89
C PRO A 1095 29.52 13.02 -17.11
N GLY A 1096 30.17 14.19 -17.08
CA GLY A 1096 30.97 14.74 -18.18
C GLY A 1096 32.36 14.12 -18.39
N CYS A 1097 32.82 13.20 -17.53
CA CYS A 1097 34.23 12.76 -17.50
C CYS A 1097 34.46 11.23 -17.53
N LEU A 1098 33.53 10.42 -18.06
CA LEU A 1098 33.68 8.96 -18.09
C LEU A 1098 33.98 8.38 -19.49
N PRO A 1099 34.68 7.23 -19.57
CA PRO A 1099 34.74 6.42 -20.79
C PRO A 1099 33.37 5.78 -21.12
N ASP A 1100 33.15 5.52 -22.41
CA ASP A 1100 31.85 5.26 -23.10
C ASP A 1100 30.85 4.29 -22.43
N GLU A 1101 31.26 3.39 -21.53
CA GLU A 1101 30.37 2.39 -20.91
C GLU A 1101 29.64 2.89 -19.65
N ASN A 1102 30.30 3.71 -18.82
CA ASN A 1102 29.69 4.27 -17.59
C ASN A 1102 28.86 5.54 -17.87
N VAL A 1103 29.08 6.19 -19.03
CA VAL A 1103 28.23 7.26 -19.55
C VAL A 1103 26.86 6.70 -19.97
N ARG A 1104 26.80 5.43 -20.39
CA ARG A 1104 25.54 4.78 -20.79
C ARG A 1104 24.63 4.53 -19.59
N LEU A 1105 25.17 3.94 -18.51
CA LEU A 1105 24.44 3.73 -17.26
C LEU A 1105 23.97 5.06 -16.66
N ALA A 1106 24.84 6.06 -16.56
CA ALA A 1106 24.48 7.39 -16.08
C ALA A 1106 23.39 8.06 -16.93
N ASN A 1107 23.48 8.01 -18.26
CA ASN A 1107 22.45 8.60 -19.12
C ASN A 1107 21.14 7.77 -19.13
N GLU A 1108 21.21 6.45 -18.99
CA GLU A 1108 20.04 5.58 -18.85
C GLU A 1108 19.30 5.87 -17.52
N THR A 1109 20.04 6.17 -16.44
CA THR A 1109 19.53 6.57 -15.11
C THR A 1109 18.77 7.91 -15.12
N PHE A 1110 19.18 8.88 -15.94
CA PHE A 1110 18.49 10.18 -16.03
C PHE A 1110 17.40 10.22 -17.12
N GLN A 1111 17.50 9.37 -18.15
CA GLN A 1111 16.48 9.26 -19.20
C GLN A 1111 15.25 8.44 -18.80
N SER A 1112 15.32 7.56 -17.80
CA SER A 1112 14.15 6.82 -17.31
C SER A 1112 13.28 7.63 -16.35
N VAL A 1113 13.83 8.71 -15.75
CA VAL A 1113 13.13 9.59 -14.80
C VAL A 1113 12.32 10.68 -15.51
N ARG A 1114 12.65 10.96 -16.79
CA ARG A 1114 11.97 11.90 -17.67
C ARG A 1114 11.01 11.17 -18.59
#